data_AF-A0A3M0GAA8-F1
#
_entry.id   AF-A0A3M0GAA8-F1
#
_cell.length_a   1.000
_cell.length_b   1.000
_cell.length_c   1.000
_cell.angle_alpha   90.00
_cell.angle_beta   90.00
_cell.angle_gamma   90.00
#
_symmetry.space_group_name_H-M   'P 1'
#
loop_
_entity.id
_entity.type
_entity.pdbx_description
1 polymer ?
#
loop_
_entity_poly.entity_id
_entity_poly.type
_entity_poly.pdbx_seq_one_letter_code
_entity_poly.pdbx_strand_id
1 'polypeptide(L)'
;MSAGTTLGDENRPPRHRSIGQSRAGRWLAVGVGVTLAATGLVAPAQSAADEGAFDVEINATGKGTFSGAGTYSAGDTVTLTANPSSTNVWGGWTSPELGWIGARTTSFTMPEGDVALDTTFRPQIAPLKDVYADYFTVGNIYSGPQSYAEGSPNSNTIARHFNVMTAENIMKPVELLPNNNIDPVTGEFTFNFGPADAFVDQTIERGMGVHGHVLVWHGQSPDRINSGTTGGTRALAKANMERYIETVLTHFKDRTVSWDVVNEAFVDGLAEFDPATQDWRDFLRGGPNGGASNWYKAYANGADAAAGETAGDFLYDAFVFARKYGPEVKLEYNDFNVFQSEGKAKAIIAMATELNERYADEFPADPRQLVETIGMQSHTYINQTPAFACSDHTELADLVDDDAADWKPGACSDAASVERSIQLIIEAGMDADVSELDLQVWEAYNGQPEGDSAANYRDLTDPSVKDRISKDGFTYWVGKITNRAELEAIQAQRFAEYFAVYKKYADHIDGVTFWGLNDQLSWRSTHNPLIFNSDWSEKLGAVAVADPEAWLSKNDPGTNPSPSPSPSVSPSPSPSASPSSPATQPSVKPTVTVTVTAPPSQGDLYTTPGFHRVNGRDWFTTCEPYSQTVRCTTKIWATTTTRSASGSYVNTNGWVFNNLTYLPMMTRKAWGANPLANTGEFMSNGRSWRTECDTAATGRNGCRSFIWIKNVVTPTALPGGGYSYKLVDTWVFNNLVRFR
;
A
#
# COMPACT_ATOMS: atom_id res chain seq x y z
N MET A 1 -55.01 -33.42 -12.59
CA MET A 1 -55.75 -32.87 -11.41
C MET A 1 -55.38 -31.39 -11.32
N SER A 2 -56.33 -30.49 -11.01
CA SER A 2 -56.21 -29.00 -10.89
C SER A 2 -55.23 -28.28 -11.84
N ALA A 3 -55.62 -27.52 -12.87
CA ALA A 3 -56.51 -26.35 -12.91
C ALA A 3 -56.04 -25.15 -12.02
N GLY A 4 -55.88 -23.92 -12.55
CA GLY A 4 -55.86 -23.54 -13.97
C GLY A 4 -56.01 -22.03 -14.31
N THR A 5 -55.77 -21.72 -15.59
CA THR A 5 -56.38 -20.63 -16.43
C THR A 5 -56.14 -19.14 -16.11
N THR A 6 -56.38 -18.31 -17.14
CA THR A 6 -55.92 -16.91 -17.31
C THR A 6 -57.03 -15.97 -17.84
N LEU A 7 -56.70 -14.68 -18.01
CA LEU A 7 -57.37 -13.59 -18.78
C LEU A 7 -58.47 -12.76 -18.07
N GLY A 8 -58.51 -11.46 -18.40
CA GLY A 8 -59.55 -10.50 -18.01
C GLY A 8 -59.09 -9.02 -18.05
N ASP A 9 -59.40 -8.30 -19.14
CA ASP A 9 -59.21 -6.84 -19.27
C ASP A 9 -60.37 -6.02 -18.64
N GLU A 10 -60.14 -4.74 -18.28
CA GLU A 10 -60.74 -3.57 -18.96
C GLU A 10 -60.75 -2.21 -18.19
N ASN A 11 -60.50 -1.14 -18.94
CA ASN A 11 -61.10 0.22 -18.93
C ASN A 11 -61.01 1.25 -17.76
N ARG A 12 -60.95 2.53 -18.23
CA ARG A 12 -61.04 3.86 -17.56
C ARG A 12 -62.53 4.22 -17.23
N PRO A 13 -62.94 5.30 -16.48
CA PRO A 13 -62.49 6.73 -16.57
C PRO A 13 -62.64 7.59 -15.25
N PRO A 14 -62.64 8.96 -15.24
CA PRO A 14 -62.36 9.80 -14.04
C PRO A 14 -63.47 10.81 -13.61
N ARG A 15 -63.24 11.67 -12.57
CA ARG A 15 -63.51 13.16 -12.50
C ARG A 15 -63.69 13.82 -11.09
N HIS A 16 -63.00 14.97 -10.88
CA HIS A 16 -63.42 16.27 -10.29
C HIS A 16 -63.88 16.55 -8.81
N ARG A 17 -63.47 17.76 -8.34
CA ARG A 17 -64.12 18.73 -7.40
C ARG A 17 -64.09 18.42 -5.88
N SER A 18 -64.11 19.40 -4.94
CA SER A 18 -63.92 20.88 -5.00
C SER A 18 -63.80 21.56 -3.62
N ILE A 19 -63.04 22.67 -3.55
CA ILE A 19 -63.24 23.95 -2.79
C ILE A 19 -63.85 23.91 -1.36
N GLY A 20 -63.15 24.53 -0.40
CA GLY A 20 -63.70 25.07 0.87
C GLY A 20 -62.94 26.33 1.33
N GLN A 21 -63.60 27.26 2.06
CA GLN A 21 -63.03 28.56 2.46
C GLN A 21 -63.34 28.95 3.92
N SER A 22 -62.39 29.66 4.57
CA SER A 22 -62.59 30.62 5.68
C SER A 22 -63.04 30.01 7.05
N ARG A 23 -62.98 30.69 8.21
CA ARG A 23 -62.77 32.12 8.57
C ARG A 23 -61.79 32.31 9.74
N ALA A 24 -61.36 33.56 9.95
CA ALA A 24 -60.61 34.01 11.13
C ALA A 24 -61.50 34.36 12.35
N GLY A 25 -60.88 34.44 13.54
CA GLY A 25 -61.47 34.97 14.78
C GLY A 25 -60.67 36.16 15.33
N ARG A 26 -61.35 37.09 16.01
CA ARG A 26 -60.79 38.31 16.65
C ARG A 26 -60.95 38.25 18.17
N TRP A 27 -60.08 38.96 18.89
CA TRP A 27 -60.38 39.54 20.22
C TRP A 27 -59.84 40.98 20.32
N LEU A 28 -60.35 41.77 21.28
CA LEU A 28 -60.15 43.23 21.41
C LEU A 28 -59.84 43.68 22.85
N ALA A 29 -58.94 44.67 22.99
CA ALA A 29 -58.88 45.76 23.99
C ALA A 29 -57.87 46.81 23.44
N VAL A 30 -58.00 48.16 23.46
CA VAL A 30 -58.48 49.18 24.44
C VAL A 30 -57.53 49.28 25.64
N GLY A 31 -56.83 50.39 25.99
CA GLY A 31 -56.63 51.76 25.45
C GLY A 31 -55.64 52.54 26.37
N VAL A 32 -55.46 53.88 26.48
CA VAL A 32 -56.00 55.12 25.86
C VAL A 32 -55.02 56.32 26.13
N GLY A 33 -54.76 57.23 25.16
CA GLY A 33 -54.24 58.61 25.40
C GLY A 33 -52.69 58.81 25.49
N VAL A 34 -52.08 60.02 25.47
CA VAL A 34 -52.56 61.42 25.26
C VAL A 34 -51.46 62.31 24.57
N THR A 35 -51.79 62.88 23.41
CA THR A 35 -51.52 64.26 22.87
C THR A 35 -50.12 64.97 22.94
N LEU A 36 -49.57 65.21 21.72
CA LEU A 36 -48.76 66.35 21.19
C LEU A 36 -47.26 66.62 21.53
N ALA A 37 -46.50 66.69 20.42
CA ALA A 37 -45.49 67.70 20.05
C ALA A 37 -44.12 67.79 20.77
N ALA A 38 -43.07 67.40 20.03
CA ALA A 38 -41.71 67.94 20.15
C ALA A 38 -41.12 68.20 18.75
N THR A 39 -40.23 69.20 18.62
CA THR A 39 -39.60 69.57 17.34
C THR A 39 -38.48 68.62 16.93
N GLY A 40 -38.21 68.54 15.63
CA GLY A 40 -37.24 67.59 15.07
C GLY A 40 -35.81 67.80 15.57
N LEU A 41 -35.16 66.69 15.94
CA LEU A 41 -33.72 66.52 16.08
C LEU A 41 -33.33 65.28 15.26
N VAL A 42 -32.27 65.39 14.46
CA VAL A 42 -31.75 64.24 13.71
C VAL A 42 -30.95 63.37 14.67
N ALA A 43 -31.51 62.22 15.03
CA ALA A 43 -30.76 61.16 15.69
C ALA A 43 -29.78 60.51 14.69
N PRO A 44 -28.58 60.07 15.11
CA PRO A 44 -27.68 59.33 14.24
C PRO A 44 -28.33 58.00 13.82
N ALA A 45 -27.93 57.48 12.66
CA ALA A 45 -28.35 56.15 12.24
C ALA A 45 -27.91 55.11 13.28
N GLN A 46 -28.85 54.30 13.76
CA GLN A 46 -28.49 52.99 14.28
C GLN A 46 -27.87 52.21 13.11
N SER A 47 -26.69 51.65 13.32
CA SER A 47 -26.17 50.62 12.42
C SER A 47 -27.21 49.52 12.31
N ALA A 48 -27.58 49.12 11.09
CA ALA A 48 -28.19 47.83 10.90
C ALA A 48 -27.23 46.76 11.46
N ALA A 49 -27.75 45.73 12.10
CA ALA A 49 -27.01 44.49 12.18
C ALA A 49 -26.93 43.92 10.76
N ASP A 50 -25.78 43.42 10.35
CA ASP A 50 -25.62 42.83 9.01
C ASP A 50 -26.37 41.49 8.95
N GLU A 51 -27.63 41.54 8.49
CA GLU A 51 -28.42 40.35 8.13
C GLU A 51 -27.76 39.65 6.93
N GLY A 52 -26.77 38.81 7.22
CA GLY A 52 -25.97 38.07 6.24
C GLY A 52 -24.51 37.82 6.65
N ALA A 53 -24.01 38.45 7.72
CA ALA A 53 -22.67 38.23 8.27
C ALA A 53 -22.67 37.21 9.42
N PHE A 54 -21.71 36.30 9.41
CA PHE A 54 -21.57 35.16 10.34
C PHE A 54 -20.09 34.96 10.72
N ASP A 55 -19.82 34.50 11.93
CA ASP A 55 -18.46 34.31 12.43
C ASP A 55 -17.93 32.88 12.26
N VAL A 56 -16.63 32.76 11.99
CA VAL A 56 -15.87 31.51 12.04
C VAL A 56 -14.91 31.55 13.22
N GLU A 57 -15.16 30.75 14.25
CA GLU A 57 -14.28 30.59 15.41
C GLU A 57 -13.36 29.37 15.21
N ILE A 58 -12.08 29.47 15.62
CA ILE A 58 -11.12 28.36 15.58
C ILE A 58 -10.51 28.11 16.96
N ASN A 59 -10.86 26.97 17.56
CA ASN A 59 -10.24 26.39 18.73
C ASN A 59 -9.02 25.54 18.32
N ALA A 60 -7.81 25.98 18.64
CA ALA A 60 -6.60 25.22 18.36
C ALA A 60 -5.98 24.64 19.64
N THR A 61 -5.66 23.35 19.62
CA THR A 61 -4.93 22.65 20.69
C THR A 61 -3.54 22.22 20.25
N GLY A 62 -2.55 22.27 21.14
CA GLY A 62 -1.16 21.88 20.83
C GLY A 62 -0.29 23.01 20.24
N LYS A 63 0.68 22.67 19.38
CA LYS A 63 1.66 23.63 18.83
C LYS A 63 1.66 23.70 17.30
N GLY A 64 1.03 24.74 16.77
CA GLY A 64 1.04 25.13 15.36
C GLY A 64 0.51 26.56 15.17
N THR A 65 0.38 27.00 13.92
CA THR A 65 -0.34 28.22 13.55
C THR A 65 -1.47 27.90 12.58
N PHE A 66 -2.49 28.75 12.54
CA PHE A 66 -3.66 28.56 11.68
C PHE A 66 -4.19 29.88 11.14
N SER A 67 -5.04 29.80 10.11
CA SER A 67 -5.80 30.92 9.55
C SER A 67 -7.16 30.45 9.04
N GLY A 68 -8.12 31.38 8.96
CA GLY A 68 -9.48 31.14 8.48
C GLY A 68 -10.60 31.57 9.46
N ALA A 69 -10.24 31.96 10.68
CA ALA A 69 -11.17 32.57 11.64
C ALA A 69 -11.44 34.05 11.29
N GLY A 70 -12.66 34.50 11.55
CA GLY A 70 -13.14 35.86 11.28
C GLY A 70 -14.59 35.88 10.78
N THR A 71 -15.11 37.07 10.51
CA THR A 71 -16.47 37.29 10.03
C THR A 71 -16.55 37.22 8.50
N TYR A 72 -17.54 36.49 7.98
CA TYR A 72 -17.78 36.25 6.55
C TYR A 72 -19.26 36.42 6.19
N SER A 73 -19.57 36.67 4.93
CA SER A 73 -20.97 36.67 4.45
C SER A 73 -21.39 35.26 4.04
N ALA A 74 -22.66 34.90 4.22
CA ALA A 74 -23.18 33.63 3.67
C ALA A 74 -22.92 33.52 2.16
N GLY A 75 -22.34 32.40 1.73
CA GLY A 75 -21.87 32.19 0.36
C GLY A 75 -20.40 32.57 0.08
N ASP A 76 -19.70 33.25 1.00
CA ASP A 76 -18.27 33.51 0.87
C ASP A 76 -17.44 32.22 0.89
N THR A 77 -16.23 32.25 0.32
CA THR A 77 -15.29 31.12 0.38
C THR A 77 -14.27 31.33 1.50
N VAL A 78 -14.50 30.66 2.63
CA VAL A 78 -13.56 30.62 3.76
C VAL A 78 -12.41 29.68 3.40
N THR A 79 -11.17 30.13 3.59
CA THR A 79 -9.97 29.30 3.35
C THR A 79 -9.27 29.02 4.68
N LEU A 80 -9.24 27.74 5.05
CA LEU A 80 -8.55 27.25 6.23
C LEU A 80 -7.10 26.89 5.89
N THR A 81 -6.18 27.08 6.83
CA THR A 81 -4.80 26.57 6.72
C THR A 81 -4.28 26.24 8.11
N ALA A 82 -3.68 25.06 8.28
CA ALA A 82 -3.05 24.61 9.52
C ALA A 82 -1.58 24.23 9.30
N ASN A 83 -0.68 24.89 10.02
CA ASN A 83 0.77 24.68 9.95
C ASN A 83 1.26 24.16 11.31
N PRO A 84 1.53 22.84 11.47
CA PRO A 84 2.12 22.34 12.71
C PRO A 84 3.53 22.92 12.91
N SER A 85 3.93 23.07 14.17
CA SER A 85 5.34 23.34 14.51
C SER A 85 6.22 22.12 14.19
N SER A 86 7.54 22.32 14.09
CA SER A 86 8.49 21.27 13.65
C SER A 86 8.58 20.04 14.54
N THR A 87 8.02 20.08 15.76
CA THR A 87 7.93 18.95 16.70
C THR A 87 6.57 18.26 16.70
N ASN A 88 5.64 18.69 15.84
CA ASN A 88 4.23 18.33 15.89
C ASN A 88 3.72 17.88 14.50
N VAL A 89 2.60 17.18 14.51
CA VAL A 89 1.77 16.89 13.35
C VAL A 89 0.41 17.56 13.50
N TRP A 90 -0.21 17.92 12.38
CA TRP A 90 -1.59 18.40 12.37
C TRP A 90 -2.53 17.20 12.29
N GLY A 91 -3.55 17.19 13.15
CA GLY A 91 -4.44 16.05 13.35
C GLY A 91 -5.93 16.41 13.23
N GLY A 92 -6.28 17.26 12.27
CA GLY A 92 -7.66 17.44 11.79
C GLY A 92 -8.24 18.85 11.79
N TRP A 93 -9.32 19.01 11.02
CA TRP A 93 -10.28 20.11 11.08
C TRP A 93 -11.66 19.48 11.32
N THR A 94 -12.30 19.80 12.44
CA THR A 94 -13.65 19.32 12.80
C THR A 94 -14.58 20.48 13.14
N SER A 95 -15.84 20.40 12.76
CA SER A 95 -16.91 21.33 13.13
C SER A 95 -18.21 20.55 13.37
N PRO A 96 -19.04 20.93 14.36
CA PRO A 96 -20.39 20.36 14.50
C PRO A 96 -21.32 20.70 13.32
N GLU A 97 -21.09 21.83 12.64
CA GLU A 97 -21.91 22.35 11.55
C GLU A 97 -21.49 21.78 10.18
N LEU A 98 -20.19 21.54 9.98
CA LEU A 98 -19.59 21.13 8.70
C LEU A 98 -19.00 19.71 8.70
N GLY A 99 -18.90 19.07 9.86
CA GLY A 99 -18.25 17.75 10.03
C GLY A 99 -16.72 17.82 9.96
N TRP A 100 -16.10 16.74 9.48
CA TRP A 100 -14.66 16.71 9.22
C TRP A 100 -14.35 17.37 7.87
N ILE A 101 -13.51 18.41 7.86
CA ILE A 101 -13.31 19.30 6.70
C ILE A 101 -12.06 18.92 5.86
N GLY A 102 -11.31 17.91 6.31
CA GLY A 102 -10.17 17.36 5.57
C GLY A 102 -8.92 18.24 5.56
N ALA A 103 -7.98 17.89 4.68
CA ALA A 103 -6.69 18.49 4.33
C ALA A 103 -6.23 19.80 5.05
N ARG A 104 -4.93 19.83 5.43
CA ARG A 104 -4.25 20.97 6.12
C ARG A 104 -4.64 22.35 5.60
N THR A 105 -4.72 22.48 4.27
CA THR A 105 -5.29 23.64 3.57
C THR A 105 -6.54 23.19 2.82
N THR A 106 -7.68 23.77 3.17
CA THR A 106 -9.00 23.41 2.63
C THR A 106 -9.88 24.67 2.56
N SER A 107 -11.03 24.61 1.90
CA SER A 107 -11.95 25.75 1.79
C SER A 107 -13.40 25.31 1.75
N PHE A 108 -14.27 26.04 2.46
CA PHE A 108 -15.71 25.81 2.47
C PHE A 108 -16.49 27.06 2.06
N THR A 109 -17.73 26.87 1.64
CA THR A 109 -18.69 27.96 1.41
C THR A 109 -19.39 28.28 2.73
N MET A 110 -19.35 29.53 3.17
CA MET A 110 -19.93 29.96 4.44
C MET A 110 -21.45 29.71 4.46
N PRO A 111 -21.99 29.00 5.47
CA PRO A 111 -23.43 28.77 5.59
C PRO A 111 -24.17 30.02 6.10
N GLU A 112 -25.50 29.95 6.16
CA GLU A 112 -26.34 30.95 6.86
C GLU A 112 -26.34 30.67 8.38
N GLY A 113 -25.16 30.76 9.00
CA GLY A 113 -24.94 30.52 10.42
C GLY A 113 -23.45 30.59 10.80
N ASP A 114 -23.17 30.85 12.08
CA ASP A 114 -21.81 30.83 12.62
C ASP A 114 -21.23 29.40 12.56
N VAL A 115 -19.89 29.28 12.48
CA VAL A 115 -19.17 28.01 12.35
C VAL A 115 -18.09 27.88 13.42
N ALA A 116 -18.14 26.79 14.20
CA ALA A 116 -17.13 26.49 15.20
C ALA A 116 -16.17 25.40 14.69
N LEU A 117 -14.87 25.67 14.69
CA LEU A 117 -13.83 24.76 14.20
C LEU A 117 -12.87 24.36 15.32
N ASP A 118 -12.71 23.06 15.55
CA ASP A 118 -11.62 22.53 16.36
C ASP A 118 -10.46 22.03 15.46
N THR A 119 -9.23 22.23 15.92
CA THR A 119 -8.01 21.70 15.28
C THR A 119 -6.99 21.23 16.32
N THR A 120 -6.25 20.17 15.98
CA THR A 120 -5.25 19.57 16.89
C THR A 120 -3.86 19.55 16.28
N PHE A 121 -2.86 19.94 17.07
CA PHE A 121 -1.44 19.89 16.73
C PHE A 121 -0.72 18.96 17.70
N ARG A 122 -0.79 17.66 17.44
CA ARG A 122 -0.28 16.59 18.31
C ARG A 122 1.25 16.53 18.22
N PRO A 123 2.00 16.11 19.26
CA PRO A 123 3.43 15.83 19.10
C PRO A 123 3.64 14.79 17.99
N GLN A 124 4.76 14.86 17.28
CA GLN A 124 5.16 13.74 16.42
C GLN A 124 5.41 12.49 17.25
N ILE A 125 5.15 11.31 16.69
CA ILE A 125 5.53 10.04 17.31
C ILE A 125 7.05 9.93 17.50
N ALA A 126 7.47 9.11 18.46
CA ALA A 126 8.87 8.77 18.67
C ALA A 126 9.41 7.93 17.48
N PRO A 127 10.74 7.90 17.28
CA PRO A 127 11.41 6.86 16.49
C PRO A 127 10.88 5.47 16.84
N LEU A 128 10.35 4.72 15.87
CA LEU A 128 9.73 3.42 16.18
C LEU A 128 10.79 2.43 16.68
N LYS A 129 11.98 2.42 16.07
CA LYS A 129 13.14 1.71 16.58
C LYS A 129 13.56 2.02 18.03
N ASP A 130 13.27 3.21 18.54
CA ASP A 130 13.57 3.56 19.94
C ASP A 130 12.43 3.10 20.88
N VAL A 131 11.18 3.11 20.40
CA VAL A 131 10.01 2.56 21.12
C VAL A 131 10.12 1.04 21.28
N TYR A 132 10.58 0.36 20.23
CA TYR A 132 10.66 -1.11 20.15
C TYR A 132 12.06 -1.68 20.43
N ALA A 133 13.01 -0.85 20.89
CA ALA A 133 14.41 -1.24 21.11
C ALA A 133 14.59 -2.43 22.06
N ASP A 134 13.75 -2.54 23.08
CA ASP A 134 13.75 -3.63 24.07
C ASP A 134 12.80 -4.80 23.69
N TYR A 135 12.26 -4.81 22.46
CA TYR A 135 11.27 -5.78 21.98
C TYR A 135 11.74 -6.53 20.72
N PHE A 136 11.84 -5.84 19.58
CA PHE A 136 12.12 -6.45 18.27
C PHE A 136 12.64 -5.40 17.27
N THR A 137 13.19 -5.85 16.13
CA THR A 137 13.64 -4.90 15.10
C THR A 137 12.45 -4.27 14.36
N VAL A 138 12.52 -2.98 13.99
CA VAL A 138 11.47 -2.34 13.16
C VAL A 138 12.03 -2.07 11.77
N GLY A 139 11.36 -2.59 10.73
CA GLY A 139 11.85 -2.56 9.36
C GLY A 139 10.97 -1.82 8.35
N ASN A 140 11.53 -1.58 7.16
CA ASN A 140 10.79 -1.09 5.99
C ASN A 140 11.47 -1.49 4.67
N ILE A 141 10.89 -1.12 3.52
CA ILE A 141 11.40 -1.49 2.20
C ILE A 141 12.25 -0.42 1.51
N TYR A 142 13.21 -0.90 0.72
CA TYR A 142 13.90 -0.16 -0.32
C TYR A 142 13.28 -0.44 -1.69
N SER A 143 12.56 0.55 -2.21
CA SER A 143 11.89 0.53 -3.53
C SER A 143 12.74 1.12 -4.66
N GLY A 144 14.04 1.35 -4.42
CA GLY A 144 14.95 2.03 -5.34
C GLY A 144 15.58 3.31 -4.77
N PRO A 145 16.46 3.99 -5.53
CA PRO A 145 17.31 5.08 -5.01
C PRO A 145 16.57 6.25 -4.36
N GLN A 146 15.29 6.45 -4.68
CA GLN A 146 14.44 7.45 -4.03
C GLN A 146 14.23 7.20 -2.53
N SER A 147 14.32 5.95 -2.05
CA SER A 147 14.27 5.65 -0.61
C SER A 147 15.45 6.28 0.15
N TYR A 148 16.63 6.33 -0.46
CA TYR A 148 17.88 6.79 0.17
C TYR A 148 18.38 8.16 -0.32
N ALA A 149 17.59 8.86 -1.14
CA ALA A 149 17.92 10.18 -1.64
C ALA A 149 18.17 11.19 -0.49
N GLU A 150 19.36 11.78 -0.46
CA GLU A 150 19.80 12.64 0.65
C GLU A 150 18.85 13.83 0.89
N GLY A 151 18.48 14.05 2.15
CA GLY A 151 17.55 15.10 2.56
C GLY A 151 16.09 14.91 2.16
N SER A 152 15.74 13.86 1.39
CA SER A 152 14.35 13.55 1.05
C SER A 152 13.52 13.13 2.26
N PRO A 153 12.19 13.34 2.25
CA PRO A 153 11.29 12.78 3.26
C PRO A 153 11.50 11.27 3.44
N ASN A 154 11.65 10.51 2.35
CA ASN A 154 11.94 9.07 2.38
C ASN A 154 13.16 8.74 3.27
N SER A 155 14.32 9.32 2.95
CA SER A 155 15.55 9.03 3.69
C SER A 155 15.51 9.55 5.13
N ASN A 156 14.76 10.62 5.40
CA ASN A 156 14.59 11.17 6.75
C ASN A 156 13.69 10.27 7.60
N THR A 157 12.57 9.79 7.05
CA THR A 157 11.66 8.85 7.73
C THR A 157 12.36 7.53 8.02
N ILE A 158 13.14 6.98 7.07
CA ILE A 158 13.90 5.74 7.30
C ILE A 158 14.91 5.92 8.43
N ALA A 159 15.78 6.94 8.32
CA ALA A 159 16.81 7.20 9.32
C ALA A 159 16.21 7.45 10.71
N ARG A 160 15.00 8.02 10.78
CA ARG A 160 14.25 8.26 12.03
C ARG A 160 13.60 6.99 12.59
N HIS A 161 12.95 6.14 11.80
CA HIS A 161 12.05 5.11 12.35
C HIS A 161 12.55 3.67 12.32
N PHE A 162 13.50 3.29 11.43
CA PHE A 162 13.79 1.87 11.16
C PHE A 162 15.25 1.46 11.47
N ASN A 163 15.41 0.15 11.69
CA ASN A 163 16.64 -0.58 12.05
C ASN A 163 17.07 -1.61 10.99
N VAL A 164 16.13 -2.20 10.26
CA VAL A 164 16.37 -3.21 9.22
C VAL A 164 15.68 -2.77 7.93
N MET A 165 16.26 -3.10 6.78
CA MET A 165 15.66 -2.80 5.48
C MET A 165 15.62 -4.02 4.58
N THR A 166 14.53 -4.17 3.83
CA THR A 166 14.32 -5.26 2.86
C THR A 166 14.26 -4.70 1.43
N ALA A 167 14.85 -5.39 0.46
CA ALA A 167 14.75 -5.00 -0.95
C ALA A 167 13.42 -5.49 -1.56
N GLU A 168 12.50 -4.57 -1.86
CA GLU A 168 11.15 -4.88 -2.40
C GLU A 168 11.19 -5.76 -3.66
N ASN A 169 12.24 -5.59 -4.49
CA ASN A 169 12.40 -6.35 -5.74
C ASN A 169 13.84 -6.74 -6.08
N ILE A 170 14.84 -5.88 -5.84
CA ILE A 170 16.18 -6.01 -6.44
C ILE A 170 17.05 -7.16 -5.90
N MET A 171 16.58 -7.90 -4.88
CA MET A 171 17.23 -9.13 -4.39
C MET A 171 16.44 -10.41 -4.73
N LYS A 172 15.33 -10.29 -5.48
CA LYS A 172 14.57 -11.44 -5.99
C LYS A 172 15.34 -12.19 -7.10
N PRO A 173 15.09 -13.48 -7.34
CA PRO A 173 15.98 -14.31 -8.15
C PRO A 173 16.16 -13.87 -9.60
N VAL A 174 15.15 -13.26 -10.23
CA VAL A 174 15.28 -12.73 -11.61
C VAL A 174 16.06 -11.42 -11.71
N GLU A 175 16.24 -10.68 -10.60
CA GLU A 175 17.04 -9.45 -10.58
C GLU A 175 18.52 -9.77 -10.30
N LEU A 176 18.79 -10.72 -9.38
CA LEU A 176 20.13 -11.22 -9.07
C LEU A 176 20.69 -12.14 -10.18
N LEU A 177 19.85 -12.99 -10.77
CA LEU A 177 20.19 -13.84 -11.92
C LEU A 177 19.15 -13.66 -13.05
N PRO A 178 19.29 -12.62 -13.90
CA PRO A 178 18.40 -12.39 -15.03
C PRO A 178 18.31 -13.58 -15.98
N ASN A 179 17.10 -13.89 -16.48
CA ASN A 179 16.81 -15.07 -17.30
C ASN A 179 17.64 -15.17 -18.61
N ASN A 180 18.21 -14.05 -19.08
CA ASN A 180 19.12 -14.03 -20.23
C ASN A 180 20.58 -14.33 -19.87
N ASN A 181 20.94 -14.25 -18.59
CA ASN A 181 22.29 -14.46 -18.07
C ASN A 181 22.59 -15.91 -17.66
N ILE A 182 21.62 -16.82 -17.85
CA ILE A 182 21.83 -18.27 -17.82
C ILE A 182 22.14 -18.68 -19.27
N ASP A 183 23.35 -19.13 -19.58
CA ASP A 183 23.71 -19.52 -20.95
C ASP A 183 22.89 -20.75 -21.40
N PRO A 184 22.19 -20.70 -22.56
CA PRO A 184 21.25 -21.75 -22.97
C PRO A 184 21.92 -23.03 -23.53
N VAL A 185 23.24 -23.03 -23.69
CA VAL A 185 24.03 -24.16 -24.22
C VAL A 185 24.86 -24.82 -23.12
N THR A 186 25.44 -24.04 -22.21
CA THR A 186 26.30 -24.53 -21.12
C THR A 186 25.63 -24.60 -19.76
N GLY A 187 24.58 -23.80 -19.52
CA GLY A 187 23.96 -23.64 -18.21
C GLY A 187 24.74 -22.75 -17.24
N GLU A 188 25.78 -22.05 -17.70
CA GLU A 188 26.57 -21.15 -16.86
C GLU A 188 25.82 -19.86 -16.51
N PHE A 189 26.04 -19.35 -15.29
CA PHE A 189 25.31 -18.21 -14.72
C PHE A 189 26.17 -16.94 -14.71
N THR A 190 25.57 -15.77 -14.98
CA THR A 190 26.21 -14.45 -14.81
C THR A 190 25.33 -13.56 -13.94
N PHE A 191 25.73 -13.33 -12.69
CA PHE A 191 24.95 -12.58 -11.72
C PHE A 191 24.99 -11.06 -11.95
N ASN A 192 23.98 -10.38 -11.42
CA ASN A 192 23.76 -8.93 -11.54
C ASN A 192 23.62 -8.29 -10.15
N PHE A 193 24.69 -8.35 -9.34
CA PHE A 193 24.65 -7.85 -7.97
C PHE A 193 24.65 -6.33 -7.83
N GLY A 194 25.07 -5.57 -8.85
CA GLY A 194 25.29 -4.11 -8.76
C GLY A 194 24.15 -3.28 -8.13
N PRO A 195 22.87 -3.48 -8.48
CA PRO A 195 21.76 -2.78 -7.82
C PRO A 195 21.58 -3.17 -6.35
N ALA A 196 21.75 -4.46 -6.03
CA ALA A 196 21.61 -5.01 -4.69
C ALA A 196 22.78 -4.61 -3.78
N ASP A 197 24.03 -4.66 -4.27
CA ASP A 197 25.21 -4.13 -3.56
C ASP A 197 25.00 -2.66 -3.19
N ALA A 198 24.55 -1.83 -4.14
CA ALA A 198 24.30 -0.42 -3.88
C ALA A 198 23.21 -0.19 -2.81
N PHE A 199 22.26 -1.10 -2.64
CA PHE A 199 21.28 -1.07 -1.55
C PHE A 199 21.89 -1.55 -0.23
N VAL A 200 22.57 -2.70 -0.23
CA VAL A 200 23.17 -3.31 0.95
C VAL A 200 24.20 -2.37 1.58
N ASP A 201 25.13 -1.82 0.79
CA ASP A 201 26.17 -0.92 1.27
C ASP A 201 25.56 0.36 1.85
N GLN A 202 24.59 1.00 1.17
CA GLN A 202 23.91 2.19 1.67
C GLN A 202 23.03 1.91 2.91
N THR A 203 22.66 0.66 3.18
CA THR A 203 21.93 0.26 4.39
C THR A 203 22.90 0.11 5.56
N ILE A 204 24.03 -0.58 5.34
CA ILE A 204 25.08 -0.78 6.34
C ILE A 204 25.78 0.54 6.69
N GLU A 205 26.03 1.44 5.72
CA GLU A 205 26.57 2.79 5.95
C GLU A 205 25.68 3.65 6.86
N ARG A 206 24.39 3.33 6.97
CA ARG A 206 23.41 4.00 7.85
C ARG A 206 23.27 3.33 9.22
N GLY A 207 24.02 2.24 9.47
CA GLY A 207 23.93 1.46 10.70
C GLY A 207 22.67 0.60 10.80
N MET A 208 22.09 0.21 9.65
CA MET A 208 20.89 -0.65 9.58
C MET A 208 21.27 -2.06 9.09
N GLY A 209 20.50 -3.06 9.53
CA GLY A 209 20.60 -4.44 9.03
C GLY A 209 19.89 -4.62 7.68
N VAL A 210 20.21 -5.71 6.98
CA VAL A 210 19.52 -6.11 5.74
C VAL A 210 18.92 -7.49 5.93
N HIS A 211 17.60 -7.62 5.76
CA HIS A 211 16.94 -8.89 5.51
C HIS A 211 16.98 -9.17 3.99
N GLY A 212 17.37 -10.38 3.60
CA GLY A 212 17.50 -10.80 2.20
C GLY A 212 16.25 -11.48 1.66
N HIS A 213 15.53 -10.80 0.77
CA HIS A 213 14.32 -11.29 0.11
C HIS A 213 14.56 -11.41 -1.41
N VAL A 214 14.63 -12.58 -2.02
CA VAL A 214 14.42 -13.97 -1.52
C VAL A 214 15.28 -14.93 -2.36
N LEU A 215 15.75 -16.05 -1.77
CA LEU A 215 16.54 -17.05 -2.49
C LEU A 215 15.70 -17.93 -3.44
N VAL A 216 14.63 -18.55 -2.95
CA VAL A 216 13.79 -19.48 -3.73
C VAL A 216 12.33 -19.04 -3.69
N TRP A 217 11.77 -18.68 -4.85
CA TRP A 217 10.36 -18.34 -4.97
C TRP A 217 9.76 -18.98 -6.23
N HIS A 218 8.43 -19.14 -6.23
CA HIS A 218 7.68 -19.53 -7.43
C HIS A 218 7.40 -18.31 -8.34
N GLY A 219 7.34 -17.10 -7.76
CA GLY A 219 7.32 -15.82 -8.46
C GLY A 219 8.72 -15.30 -8.80
N GLN A 220 8.77 -14.23 -9.62
CA GLN A 220 9.95 -13.42 -10.03
C GLN A 220 11.29 -14.19 -10.10
N SER A 221 11.28 -15.36 -10.76
CA SER A 221 12.44 -16.26 -10.87
C SER A 221 12.77 -16.58 -12.33
N PRO A 222 14.04 -16.80 -12.69
CA PRO A 222 14.45 -16.96 -14.10
C PRO A 222 14.04 -18.33 -14.66
N ASP A 223 13.07 -18.38 -15.58
CA ASP A 223 12.54 -19.61 -16.19
C ASP A 223 13.59 -20.66 -16.58
N ARG A 224 14.75 -20.22 -17.12
CA ARG A 224 15.81 -21.08 -17.65
C ARG A 224 16.56 -21.88 -16.57
N ILE A 225 16.45 -21.50 -15.29
CA ILE A 225 17.01 -22.25 -14.16
C ILE A 225 16.35 -23.63 -13.99
N ASN A 226 15.07 -23.74 -14.39
CA ASN A 226 14.23 -24.93 -14.25
C ASN A 226 13.58 -25.37 -15.57
N SER A 227 14.19 -25.06 -16.72
CA SER A 227 13.64 -25.45 -18.03
C SER A 227 14.70 -25.64 -19.13
N GLY A 228 14.27 -26.23 -20.25
CA GLY A 228 15.10 -26.45 -21.43
C GLY A 228 16.10 -27.60 -21.26
N THR A 229 17.32 -27.40 -21.77
CA THR A 229 18.46 -28.31 -21.63
C THR A 229 19.36 -27.95 -20.45
N THR A 230 19.10 -26.82 -19.79
CA THR A 230 19.92 -26.23 -18.71
C THR A 230 19.32 -26.43 -17.32
N GLY A 231 18.13 -27.04 -17.23
CA GLY A 231 17.39 -27.25 -15.99
C GLY A 231 16.12 -28.06 -16.24
N GLY A 232 15.28 -28.22 -15.22
CA GLY A 232 13.96 -28.84 -15.38
C GLY A 232 13.90 -30.36 -15.23
N THR A 233 15.03 -31.01 -14.92
CA THR A 233 15.06 -32.31 -14.22
C THR A 233 15.47 -32.09 -12.77
N ARG A 234 15.10 -33.01 -11.87
CA ARG A 234 15.40 -32.93 -10.44
C ARG A 234 16.88 -32.67 -10.15
N ALA A 235 17.76 -33.47 -10.75
CA ALA A 235 19.21 -33.38 -10.55
C ALA A 235 19.79 -32.03 -11.03
N LEU A 236 19.32 -31.48 -12.16
CA LEU A 236 19.76 -30.17 -12.64
C LEU A 236 19.17 -29.03 -11.82
N ALA A 237 17.90 -29.13 -11.41
CA ALA A 237 17.26 -28.14 -10.54
C ALA A 237 17.98 -28.03 -9.18
N LYS A 238 18.35 -29.17 -8.58
CA LYS A 238 19.15 -29.22 -7.35
C LYS A 238 20.53 -28.59 -7.52
N ALA A 239 21.28 -28.96 -8.57
CA ALA A 239 22.59 -28.39 -8.84
C ALA A 239 22.55 -26.88 -9.16
N ASN A 240 21.51 -26.43 -9.89
CA ASN A 240 21.27 -25.02 -10.19
C ASN A 240 20.88 -24.22 -8.94
N MET A 241 20.08 -24.81 -8.05
CA MET A 241 19.72 -24.22 -6.76
C MET A 241 20.94 -24.08 -5.85
N GLU A 242 21.76 -25.13 -5.72
CA GLU A 242 22.99 -25.10 -4.92
C GLU A 242 23.94 -24.01 -5.43
N ARG A 243 24.22 -23.99 -6.74
CA ARG A 243 25.04 -22.95 -7.40
C ARG A 243 24.50 -21.54 -7.19
N TYR A 244 23.18 -21.36 -7.24
CA TYR A 244 22.55 -20.05 -7.04
C TYR A 244 22.70 -19.59 -5.58
N ILE A 245 22.33 -20.43 -4.62
CA ILE A 245 22.38 -20.11 -3.18
C ILE A 245 23.83 -19.92 -2.72
N GLU A 246 24.75 -20.78 -3.15
CA GLU A 246 26.20 -20.65 -2.95
C GLU A 246 26.70 -19.27 -3.38
N THR A 247 26.38 -18.87 -4.62
CA THR A 247 26.90 -17.60 -5.18
C THR A 247 26.28 -16.39 -4.50
N VAL A 248 24.99 -16.40 -4.18
CA VAL A 248 24.28 -15.26 -3.57
C VAL A 248 24.70 -15.08 -2.11
N LEU A 249 24.70 -16.14 -1.29
CA LEU A 249 25.07 -16.03 0.12
C LEU A 249 26.57 -15.78 0.29
N THR A 250 27.45 -16.35 -0.54
CA THR A 250 28.89 -16.02 -0.51
C THR A 250 29.16 -14.56 -0.88
N HIS A 251 28.32 -13.93 -1.71
CA HIS A 251 28.45 -12.52 -2.12
C HIS A 251 27.91 -11.52 -1.08
N PHE A 252 26.83 -11.88 -0.38
CA PHE A 252 26.24 -11.09 0.71
C PHE A 252 26.67 -11.55 2.12
N LYS A 253 27.72 -12.37 2.19
CA LYS A 253 28.32 -12.87 3.42
C LYS A 253 28.66 -11.72 4.38
N ASP A 254 28.31 -11.88 5.65
CA ASP A 254 28.51 -10.90 6.74
C ASP A 254 27.86 -9.50 6.47
N ARG A 255 26.99 -9.39 5.45
CA ARG A 255 26.30 -8.14 5.01
C ARG A 255 24.77 -8.23 5.10
N THR A 256 24.23 -9.34 5.60
CA THR A 256 22.80 -9.60 5.81
C THR A 256 22.59 -10.22 7.20
N VAL A 257 21.40 -10.11 7.78
CA VAL A 257 21.08 -10.62 9.14
C VAL A 257 20.19 -11.86 9.11
N SER A 258 19.20 -11.86 8.22
CA SER A 258 18.31 -12.98 7.92
C SER A 258 18.04 -13.08 6.41
N TRP A 259 17.55 -14.22 5.96
CA TRP A 259 17.12 -14.43 4.57
C TRP A 259 15.83 -15.25 4.49
N ASP A 260 14.91 -14.77 3.67
CA ASP A 260 13.89 -15.61 3.04
C ASP A 260 14.60 -16.65 2.17
N VAL A 261 14.66 -17.88 2.67
CA VAL A 261 15.22 -18.99 1.91
C VAL A 261 14.20 -19.49 0.90
N VAL A 262 12.96 -19.68 1.35
CA VAL A 262 11.83 -20.05 0.50
C VAL A 262 10.64 -19.14 0.84
N ASN A 263 10.08 -18.49 -0.18
CA ASN A 263 8.84 -17.70 -0.05
C ASN A 263 7.67 -18.40 -0.77
N GLU A 264 6.47 -18.31 -0.19
CA GLU A 264 5.18 -18.71 -0.79
C GLU A 264 5.19 -20.09 -1.48
N ALA A 265 5.66 -21.12 -0.78
CA ALA A 265 5.65 -22.49 -1.30
C ALA A 265 4.25 -23.13 -1.28
N PHE A 266 3.36 -22.70 -0.37
CA PHE A 266 2.03 -23.30 -0.17
C PHE A 266 0.92 -22.61 -0.98
N VAL A 267 -0.09 -23.38 -1.38
CA VAL A 267 -1.34 -22.85 -1.98
C VAL A 267 -2.18 -22.09 -0.96
N ASP A 268 -3.11 -21.29 -1.46
CA ASP A 268 -4.05 -20.50 -0.63
C ASP A 268 -5.42 -21.19 -0.50
N GLY A 269 -6.18 -20.81 0.52
CA GLY A 269 -7.51 -21.37 0.81
C GLY A 269 -7.50 -22.64 1.67
N LEU A 270 -6.35 -23.02 2.24
CA LEU A 270 -6.22 -24.15 3.16
C LEU A 270 -6.76 -23.80 4.55
N ALA A 271 -8.09 -23.80 4.70
CA ALA A 271 -8.75 -23.43 5.95
C ALA A 271 -8.40 -24.37 7.12
N GLU A 272 -8.42 -25.69 6.87
CA GLU A 272 -8.12 -26.73 7.86
C GLU A 272 -6.96 -27.60 7.35
N PHE A 273 -6.09 -28.03 8.28
CA PHE A 273 -5.04 -29.01 8.04
C PHE A 273 -4.79 -29.81 9.33
N ASP A 274 -4.80 -31.14 9.22
CA ASP A 274 -4.46 -32.08 10.29
C ASP A 274 -3.16 -32.86 9.95
N PRO A 275 -2.03 -32.57 10.63
CA PRO A 275 -0.77 -33.28 10.40
C PRO A 275 -0.82 -34.77 10.79
N ALA A 276 -1.85 -35.24 11.52
CA ALA A 276 -2.01 -36.65 11.83
C ALA A 276 -2.64 -37.47 10.68
N THR A 277 -3.26 -36.81 9.69
CA THR A 277 -3.96 -37.48 8.57
C THR A 277 -3.65 -36.93 7.18
N GLN A 278 -2.93 -35.80 7.05
CA GLN A 278 -2.63 -35.13 5.79
C GLN A 278 -1.12 -34.83 5.63
N ASP A 279 -0.59 -34.99 4.42
CA ASP A 279 0.78 -34.58 4.08
C ASP A 279 0.80 -33.11 3.66
N TRP A 280 1.71 -32.30 4.23
CA TRP A 280 1.88 -30.90 3.84
C TRP A 280 2.32 -30.75 2.38
N ARG A 281 2.99 -31.76 1.81
CA ARG A 281 3.46 -31.77 0.41
C ARG A 281 2.34 -31.64 -0.61
N ASP A 282 1.15 -32.16 -0.30
CA ASP A 282 -0.02 -32.08 -1.18
C ASP A 282 -0.51 -30.64 -1.38
N PHE A 283 -0.14 -29.73 -0.47
CA PHE A 283 -0.53 -28.31 -0.46
C PHE A 283 0.56 -27.37 -1.00
N LEU A 284 1.64 -27.90 -1.57
CA LEU A 284 2.64 -27.11 -2.29
C LEU A 284 2.13 -26.63 -3.66
N ARG A 285 2.55 -25.43 -4.08
CA ARG A 285 2.25 -24.87 -5.41
C ARG A 285 2.85 -25.74 -6.51
N GLY A 286 2.00 -26.27 -7.39
CA GLY A 286 2.33 -27.26 -8.40
C GLY A 286 2.03 -28.70 -7.99
N GLY A 287 1.64 -28.94 -6.74
CA GLY A 287 1.14 -30.20 -6.21
C GLY A 287 -0.34 -30.48 -6.58
N PRO A 288 -0.94 -31.53 -6.01
CA PRO A 288 -2.29 -31.96 -6.37
C PRO A 288 -3.38 -30.92 -6.06
N ASN A 289 -3.18 -30.08 -5.03
CA ASN A 289 -4.11 -28.99 -4.70
C ASN A 289 -3.88 -27.70 -5.52
N GLY A 290 -3.03 -27.73 -6.55
CA GLY A 290 -2.93 -26.69 -7.57
C GLY A 290 -1.82 -25.66 -7.35
N GLY A 291 -2.06 -24.41 -7.77
CA GLY A 291 -1.00 -23.41 -7.93
C GLY A 291 0.01 -23.80 -9.02
N ALA A 292 1.19 -23.16 -9.02
CA ALA A 292 2.29 -23.52 -9.90
C ALA A 292 3.65 -23.14 -9.28
N SER A 293 4.63 -24.05 -9.35
CA SER A 293 6.04 -23.78 -9.06
C SER A 293 6.92 -24.45 -10.10
N ASN A 294 7.91 -23.73 -10.62
CA ASN A 294 8.92 -24.30 -11.50
C ASN A 294 9.88 -25.24 -10.76
N TRP A 295 10.14 -24.98 -9.47
CA TRP A 295 10.90 -25.84 -8.57
C TRP A 295 10.21 -27.18 -8.34
N TYR A 296 8.97 -27.18 -7.86
CA TYR A 296 8.17 -28.41 -7.65
C TYR A 296 8.11 -29.26 -8.94
N LYS A 297 7.81 -28.61 -10.07
CA LYS A 297 7.73 -29.28 -11.38
C LYS A 297 9.06 -29.91 -11.82
N ALA A 298 10.19 -29.24 -11.54
CA ALA A 298 11.50 -29.77 -11.89
C ALA A 298 11.93 -30.90 -10.95
N TYR A 299 11.70 -30.75 -9.64
CA TYR A 299 11.99 -31.78 -8.63
C TYR A 299 11.12 -33.04 -8.77
N ALA A 300 9.89 -32.91 -9.25
CA ALA A 300 9.06 -34.05 -9.66
C ALA A 300 9.60 -34.79 -10.90
N ASN A 301 10.32 -34.09 -11.80
CA ASN A 301 10.80 -34.66 -13.05
C ASN A 301 12.09 -35.47 -12.85
N GLY A 302 11.91 -36.76 -12.56
CA GLY A 302 12.99 -37.71 -12.32
C GLY A 302 13.26 -38.00 -10.84
N ALA A 303 12.28 -37.78 -9.96
CA ALA A 303 12.32 -38.29 -8.58
C ALA A 303 12.16 -39.82 -8.54
N ASP A 304 13.03 -40.50 -7.79
CA ASP A 304 12.89 -41.92 -7.46
C ASP A 304 12.05 -42.12 -6.19
N ALA A 305 10.74 -42.36 -6.38
CA ALA A 305 9.83 -42.66 -5.29
C ALA A 305 10.18 -43.95 -4.51
N ALA A 306 10.99 -44.87 -5.07
CA ALA A 306 11.48 -46.04 -4.34
C ALA A 306 12.67 -45.71 -3.42
N ALA A 307 13.35 -44.59 -3.67
CA ALA A 307 14.34 -43.98 -2.77
C ALA A 307 13.71 -42.96 -1.80
N GLY A 308 12.38 -42.78 -1.84
CA GLY A 308 11.65 -41.81 -1.00
C GLY A 308 11.70 -40.36 -1.52
N GLU A 309 12.16 -40.13 -2.76
CA GLU A 309 12.27 -38.77 -3.30
C GLU A 309 10.89 -38.16 -3.60
N THR A 310 10.66 -36.95 -3.10
CA THR A 310 9.40 -36.20 -3.31
C THR A 310 9.63 -34.91 -4.09
N ALA A 311 8.58 -34.36 -4.68
CA ALA A 311 8.64 -33.06 -5.32
C ALA A 311 8.87 -31.90 -4.32
N GLY A 312 8.53 -32.09 -3.04
CA GLY A 312 8.73 -31.10 -1.96
C GLY A 312 10.16 -31.02 -1.43
N ASP A 313 11.06 -31.93 -1.83
CA ASP A 313 12.45 -31.95 -1.33
C ASP A 313 13.23 -30.67 -1.69
N PHE A 314 12.73 -29.86 -2.63
CA PHE A 314 13.32 -28.56 -2.99
C PHE A 314 13.35 -27.59 -1.80
N LEU A 315 12.44 -27.71 -0.82
CA LEU A 315 12.47 -26.87 0.38
C LEU A 315 13.66 -27.28 1.25
N TYR A 316 13.78 -28.57 1.57
CA TYR A 316 14.90 -29.09 2.37
C TYR A 316 16.26 -28.77 1.74
N ASP A 317 16.39 -29.01 0.43
CA ASP A 317 17.63 -28.72 -0.29
C ASP A 317 17.95 -27.20 -0.27
N ALA A 318 16.96 -26.33 -0.46
CA ALA A 318 17.17 -24.87 -0.39
C ALA A 318 17.72 -24.44 0.99
N PHE A 319 17.11 -24.92 2.08
CA PHE A 319 17.57 -24.60 3.43
C PHE A 319 18.93 -25.23 3.78
N VAL A 320 19.19 -26.48 3.38
CA VAL A 320 20.50 -27.11 3.60
C VAL A 320 21.61 -26.36 2.87
N PHE A 321 21.36 -25.91 1.63
CA PHE A 321 22.29 -25.04 0.92
C PHE A 321 22.41 -23.67 1.61
N ALA A 322 21.32 -23.09 2.11
CA ALA A 322 21.37 -21.81 2.81
C ALA A 322 22.22 -21.88 4.09
N ARG A 323 22.01 -22.89 4.96
CA ARG A 323 22.85 -23.10 6.16
C ARG A 323 24.30 -23.40 5.83
N LYS A 324 24.56 -24.12 4.74
CA LYS A 324 25.92 -24.45 4.26
C LYS A 324 26.70 -23.21 3.79
N TYR A 325 26.04 -22.23 3.17
CA TYR A 325 26.70 -21.10 2.50
C TYR A 325 26.52 -19.73 3.16
N GLY A 326 25.48 -19.57 4.00
CA GLY A 326 25.31 -18.44 4.92
C GLY A 326 25.14 -18.94 6.36
N PRO A 327 26.16 -19.57 6.96
CA PRO A 327 26.07 -20.09 8.33
C PRO A 327 25.91 -18.98 9.39
N GLU A 328 26.21 -17.72 9.08
CA GLU A 328 26.02 -16.60 10.02
C GLU A 328 24.61 -15.97 10.05
N VAL A 329 23.78 -16.18 9.02
CA VAL A 329 22.44 -15.57 8.94
C VAL A 329 21.37 -16.45 9.58
N LYS A 330 20.25 -15.85 10.00
CA LYS A 330 19.03 -16.59 10.40
C LYS A 330 18.23 -17.00 9.16
N LEU A 331 17.71 -18.22 9.15
CA LEU A 331 17.05 -18.81 7.98
C LEU A 331 15.52 -18.85 8.13
N GLU A 332 14.83 -18.22 7.18
CA GLU A 332 13.41 -17.92 7.25
C GLU A 332 12.59 -18.61 6.14
N TYR A 333 11.42 -19.12 6.50
CA TYR A 333 10.35 -19.48 5.55
C TYR A 333 9.26 -18.40 5.62
N ASN A 334 8.96 -17.73 4.52
CA ASN A 334 8.01 -16.59 4.48
C ASN A 334 6.78 -16.90 3.60
N ASP A 335 5.60 -16.43 4.00
CA ASP A 335 4.35 -16.59 3.25
C ASP A 335 3.28 -15.57 3.68
N PHE A 336 2.30 -15.32 2.81
CA PHE A 336 1.06 -14.65 3.20
C PHE A 336 -0.02 -15.66 3.64
N ASN A 337 -1.15 -15.15 4.13
CA ASN A 337 -2.27 -15.96 4.64
C ASN A 337 -1.95 -16.86 5.86
N VAL A 338 -0.79 -16.67 6.53
CA VAL A 338 -0.37 -17.52 7.66
C VAL A 338 -1.36 -17.45 8.82
N PHE A 339 -1.80 -16.26 9.25
CA PHE A 339 -2.81 -16.12 10.31
C PHE A 339 -4.24 -15.94 9.80
N GLN A 340 -4.38 -15.55 8.54
CA GLN A 340 -5.65 -15.54 7.83
C GLN A 340 -6.21 -16.97 7.62
N SER A 341 -5.38 -18.02 7.79
CA SER A 341 -5.70 -19.41 7.46
C SER A 341 -4.94 -20.40 8.36
N GLU A 342 -5.56 -20.84 9.47
CA GLU A 342 -4.90 -21.73 10.46
C GLU A 342 -4.43 -23.07 9.85
N GLY A 343 -5.15 -23.62 8.86
CA GLY A 343 -4.70 -24.77 8.10
C GLY A 343 -3.41 -24.52 7.30
N LYS A 344 -3.25 -23.33 6.69
CA LYS A 344 -1.99 -22.93 6.02
C LYS A 344 -0.86 -22.79 7.04
N ALA A 345 -1.12 -22.19 8.21
CA ALA A 345 -0.16 -22.11 9.31
C ALA A 345 0.33 -23.51 9.73
N LYS A 346 -0.59 -24.44 10.00
CA LYS A 346 -0.27 -25.81 10.43
C LYS A 346 0.46 -26.61 9.34
N ALA A 347 0.15 -26.41 8.07
CA ALA A 347 0.88 -27.05 6.96
C ALA A 347 2.32 -26.54 6.83
N ILE A 348 2.52 -25.22 6.98
CA ILE A 348 3.85 -24.58 7.03
C ILE A 348 4.66 -25.09 8.23
N ILE A 349 4.03 -25.18 9.41
CA ILE A 349 4.67 -25.64 10.64
C ILE A 349 4.99 -27.14 10.59
N ALA A 350 4.11 -27.98 10.04
CA ALA A 350 4.38 -29.40 9.83
C ALA A 350 5.56 -29.63 8.88
N MET A 351 5.66 -28.83 7.81
CA MET A 351 6.81 -28.80 6.93
C MET A 351 8.09 -28.42 7.68
N ALA A 352 8.11 -27.26 8.34
CA ALA A 352 9.31 -26.77 9.02
C ALA A 352 9.77 -27.69 10.16
N THR A 353 8.83 -28.30 10.89
CA THR A 353 9.11 -29.33 11.90
C THR A 353 9.78 -30.55 11.28
N GLU A 354 9.22 -31.11 10.20
CA GLU A 354 9.81 -32.28 9.53
C GLU A 354 11.21 -31.97 8.95
N LEU A 355 11.40 -30.77 8.38
CA LEU A 355 12.71 -30.33 7.89
C LEU A 355 13.73 -30.17 9.04
N ASN A 356 13.28 -29.67 10.20
CA ASN A 356 14.12 -29.49 11.38
C ASN A 356 14.51 -30.82 12.04
N GLU A 357 13.57 -31.75 12.20
CA GLU A 357 13.83 -33.11 12.69
C GLU A 357 14.82 -33.83 11.77
N ARG A 358 14.56 -33.81 10.45
CA ARG A 358 15.45 -34.41 9.45
C ARG A 358 16.85 -33.79 9.47
N TYR A 359 16.96 -32.48 9.62
CA TYR A 359 18.26 -31.81 9.68
C TYR A 359 19.04 -32.19 10.94
N ALA A 360 18.38 -32.29 12.09
CA ALA A 360 19.03 -32.72 13.33
C ALA A 360 19.56 -34.16 13.24
N ASP A 361 18.86 -35.07 12.55
CA ASP A 361 19.31 -36.44 12.28
C ASP A 361 20.47 -36.50 11.26
N GLU A 362 20.43 -35.71 10.19
CA GLU A 362 21.50 -35.67 9.17
C GLU A 362 22.75 -34.90 9.64
N PHE A 363 22.60 -33.87 10.49
CA PHE A 363 23.65 -32.93 10.91
C PHE A 363 23.70 -32.69 12.45
N PRO A 364 23.80 -33.73 13.32
CA PRO A 364 23.71 -33.62 14.78
C PRO A 364 24.88 -32.88 15.48
N ALA A 365 25.68 -32.12 14.73
CA ALA A 365 26.74 -31.24 15.22
C ALA A 365 26.39 -29.74 15.10
N ASP A 366 25.38 -29.36 14.31
CA ASP A 366 24.79 -28.03 14.36
C ASP A 366 23.59 -28.06 15.34
N PRO A 367 23.61 -27.31 16.46
CA PRO A 367 22.52 -27.29 17.42
C PRO A 367 21.36 -26.36 17.01
N ARG A 368 21.47 -25.62 15.89
CA ARG A 368 20.40 -24.77 15.37
C ARG A 368 19.42 -25.58 14.54
N GLN A 369 18.13 -25.21 14.62
CA GLN A 369 17.13 -25.60 13.62
C GLN A 369 17.58 -25.20 12.20
N LEU A 370 17.01 -25.84 11.19
CA LEU A 370 17.26 -25.56 9.77
C LEU A 370 16.38 -24.41 9.27
N VAL A 371 15.08 -24.46 9.59
CA VAL A 371 14.13 -23.36 9.49
C VAL A 371 14.01 -22.77 10.90
N GLU A 372 14.50 -21.54 11.09
CA GLU A 372 14.60 -20.91 12.41
C GLU A 372 13.47 -19.90 12.67
N THR A 373 13.01 -19.25 11.60
CA THR A 373 11.95 -18.23 11.63
C THR A 373 10.84 -18.57 10.63
N ILE A 374 9.59 -18.36 11.03
CA ILE A 374 8.43 -18.35 10.13
C ILE A 374 7.99 -16.89 9.89
N GLY A 375 8.29 -16.39 8.69
CA GLY A 375 7.90 -15.08 8.21
C GLY A 375 6.42 -15.01 7.87
N MET A 376 5.73 -14.04 8.46
CA MET A 376 4.33 -13.74 8.18
C MET A 376 4.26 -12.43 7.40
N GLN A 377 4.02 -12.48 6.09
CA GLN A 377 3.90 -11.29 5.23
C GLN A 377 2.85 -10.28 5.73
N SER A 378 1.89 -10.67 6.57
CA SER A 378 1.04 -9.73 7.33
C SER A 378 0.28 -8.68 6.49
N HIS A 379 -0.06 -9.08 5.28
CA HIS A 379 -0.97 -8.42 4.37
C HIS A 379 -2.42 -8.53 4.87
N THR A 380 -2.93 -7.46 5.50
CA THR A 380 -4.20 -7.46 6.26
C THR A 380 -5.24 -6.50 5.68
N TYR A 381 -6.47 -6.57 6.20
CA TYR A 381 -7.55 -5.60 5.96
C TYR A 381 -8.25 -5.25 7.28
N ILE A 382 -8.69 -4.00 7.47
CA ILE A 382 -9.28 -3.54 8.74
C ILE A 382 -10.55 -4.30 9.17
N ASN A 383 -11.28 -4.85 8.19
CA ASN A 383 -12.48 -5.67 8.36
C ASN A 383 -12.25 -7.14 8.02
N GLN A 384 -10.98 -7.61 7.99
CA GLN A 384 -10.66 -9.02 7.85
C GLN A 384 -11.12 -9.76 9.11
N THR A 385 -12.37 -10.24 9.11
CA THR A 385 -12.80 -11.29 10.01
C THR A 385 -12.20 -12.60 9.51
N PRO A 386 -11.33 -13.28 10.27
CA PRO A 386 -10.99 -14.67 10.00
C PRO A 386 -12.28 -15.50 10.03
N ALA A 387 -12.37 -16.54 9.20
CA ALA A 387 -13.44 -17.54 9.35
C ALA A 387 -13.44 -18.17 10.77
N PHE A 388 -12.27 -18.12 11.42
CA PHE A 388 -11.98 -18.72 12.72
C PHE A 388 -12.42 -17.87 13.93
N ALA A 389 -12.51 -16.54 13.78
CA ALA A 389 -12.93 -15.65 14.88
C ALA A 389 -14.42 -15.80 15.25
N CYS A 390 -15.19 -16.52 14.42
CA CYS A 390 -16.59 -16.87 14.65
C CYS A 390 -16.81 -18.40 14.74
N SER A 391 -15.75 -19.21 14.84
CA SER A 391 -15.85 -20.68 14.89
C SER A 391 -15.27 -21.25 16.18
N ASP A 392 -16.05 -21.20 17.26
CA ASP A 392 -16.05 -22.29 18.24
C ASP A 392 -17.47 -22.86 18.35
N HIS A 393 -17.56 -24.18 18.52
CA HIS A 393 -18.78 -24.97 18.38
C HIS A 393 -19.58 -25.06 19.70
N THR A 394 -19.88 -23.91 20.33
CA THR A 394 -20.82 -23.84 21.46
C THR A 394 -21.87 -22.75 21.27
N GLU A 395 -23.05 -23.17 20.80
CA GLU A 395 -24.34 -22.47 20.83
C GLU A 395 -24.40 -21.03 20.27
N LEU A 396 -24.93 -20.89 19.05
CA LEU A 396 -26.11 -20.05 18.80
C LEU A 396 -26.82 -20.48 17.50
N ALA A 397 -28.15 -20.35 17.48
CA ALA A 397 -28.92 -20.38 16.25
C ALA A 397 -29.06 -18.94 15.71
N ASP A 398 -29.57 -18.81 14.48
CA ASP A 398 -30.01 -17.54 13.89
C ASP A 398 -28.90 -16.50 13.58
N LEU A 399 -27.72 -16.96 13.11
CA LEU A 399 -26.73 -16.09 12.46
C LEU A 399 -27.15 -15.64 11.03
N VAL A 400 -28.23 -14.89 10.96
CA VAL A 400 -28.43 -13.80 9.99
C VAL A 400 -28.96 -12.60 10.79
N ASP A 401 -28.07 -11.95 11.53
CA ASP A 401 -28.43 -10.80 12.36
C ASP A 401 -28.51 -9.51 11.50
N ASP A 402 -29.58 -9.41 10.72
CA ASP A 402 -29.99 -8.17 10.04
C ASP A 402 -30.45 -7.08 11.04
N ASP A 403 -30.64 -7.43 12.33
CA ASP A 403 -31.09 -6.57 13.44
C ASP A 403 -29.93 -6.11 14.36
N ALA A 404 -28.66 -6.29 13.94
CA ALA A 404 -27.43 -5.91 14.66
C ALA A 404 -27.28 -4.37 14.81
N ALA A 405 -28.14 -3.75 15.62
CA ALA A 405 -28.38 -2.30 15.63
C ALA A 405 -27.17 -1.45 16.11
N ASP A 406 -26.25 -2.02 16.88
CA ASP A 406 -25.06 -1.36 17.42
C ASP A 406 -23.78 -2.05 16.91
N TRP A 407 -23.35 -1.75 15.68
CA TRP A 407 -21.98 -2.07 15.26
C TRP A 407 -20.97 -1.33 16.14
N LYS A 408 -19.97 -2.04 16.69
CA LYS A 408 -18.92 -1.47 17.53
C LYS A 408 -17.54 -1.72 16.94
N PRO A 409 -16.63 -0.73 16.98
CA PRO A 409 -15.20 -0.98 16.80
C PRO A 409 -14.73 -2.13 17.72
N GLY A 410 -13.99 -3.09 17.16
CA GLY A 410 -13.48 -4.25 17.89
C GLY A 410 -14.40 -5.47 17.99
N ALA A 411 -15.69 -5.40 17.58
CA ALA A 411 -16.68 -6.46 17.82
C ALA A 411 -16.31 -7.87 17.29
N CYS A 412 -15.45 -7.96 16.27
CA CYS A 412 -14.72 -9.17 15.88
C CYS A 412 -13.28 -8.73 15.60
N SER A 413 -12.25 -9.34 16.20
CA SER A 413 -10.86 -8.89 16.07
C SER A 413 -9.92 -9.98 15.52
N ASP A 414 -9.24 -9.63 14.43
CA ASP A 414 -8.22 -10.46 13.76
C ASP A 414 -6.99 -10.71 14.62
N ALA A 415 -6.75 -9.85 15.62
CA ALA A 415 -5.64 -9.98 16.57
C ALA A 415 -5.61 -11.33 17.31
N ALA A 416 -6.75 -12.00 17.49
CA ALA A 416 -6.80 -13.34 18.07
C ALA A 416 -6.21 -14.42 17.13
N SER A 417 -6.36 -14.27 15.80
CA SER A 417 -5.76 -15.18 14.80
C SER A 417 -4.29 -14.87 14.56
N VAL A 418 -3.90 -13.58 14.59
CA VAL A 418 -2.50 -13.15 14.65
C VAL A 418 -1.81 -13.76 15.87
N GLU A 419 -2.40 -13.62 17.06
CA GLU A 419 -1.91 -14.24 18.30
C GLU A 419 -1.84 -15.77 18.18
N ARG A 420 -2.89 -16.44 17.69
CA ARG A 420 -2.90 -17.90 17.58
C ARG A 420 -1.81 -18.43 16.65
N SER A 421 -1.46 -17.69 15.59
CA SER A 421 -0.43 -18.12 14.65
C SER A 421 0.98 -17.93 15.19
N ILE A 422 1.22 -16.83 15.91
CA ILE A 422 2.45 -16.64 16.70
C ILE A 422 2.58 -17.75 17.75
N GLN A 423 1.50 -18.07 18.47
CA GLN A 423 1.48 -19.21 19.39
C GLN A 423 1.79 -20.55 18.70
N LEU A 424 1.21 -20.83 17.53
CA LEU A 424 1.46 -22.08 16.79
C LEU A 424 2.94 -22.20 16.36
N ILE A 425 3.58 -21.10 15.95
CA ILE A 425 5.00 -21.06 15.59
C ILE A 425 5.89 -21.32 16.82
N ILE A 426 5.59 -20.67 17.95
CA ILE A 426 6.30 -20.84 19.24
C ILE A 426 6.06 -22.24 19.85
N GLU A 427 4.86 -22.80 19.70
CA GLU A 427 4.52 -24.17 20.12
C GLU A 427 5.33 -25.23 19.37
N ALA A 428 5.74 -24.94 18.13
CA ALA A 428 6.68 -25.74 17.35
C ALA A 428 8.16 -25.40 17.61
N GLY A 429 8.44 -24.43 18.50
CA GLY A 429 9.78 -24.06 18.94
C GLY A 429 10.58 -23.25 17.92
N MET A 430 9.92 -22.54 17.01
CA MET A 430 10.55 -21.57 16.09
C MET A 430 10.18 -20.13 16.51
N ASP A 431 10.91 -19.15 16.00
CA ASP A 431 10.55 -17.73 16.13
C ASP A 431 9.69 -17.27 14.94
N ALA A 432 9.10 -16.09 15.03
CA ALA A 432 8.31 -15.46 13.97
C ALA A 432 8.93 -14.15 13.48
N ASP A 433 8.63 -13.75 12.25
CA ASP A 433 8.81 -12.37 11.76
C ASP A 433 7.50 -11.83 11.19
N VAL A 434 7.33 -10.51 11.23
CA VAL A 434 6.20 -9.80 10.63
C VAL A 434 6.75 -9.03 9.43
N SER A 435 6.93 -9.75 8.31
CA SER A 435 7.90 -9.40 7.25
C SER A 435 7.43 -8.35 6.24
N GLU A 436 6.12 -8.27 5.94
CA GLU A 436 5.57 -7.40 4.87
C GLU A 436 4.29 -6.64 5.29
N LEU A 437 4.23 -6.15 6.54
CA LEU A 437 3.03 -5.56 7.15
C LEU A 437 2.46 -4.39 6.33
N ASP A 438 1.25 -4.59 5.81
CA ASP A 438 0.35 -3.54 5.32
C ASP A 438 -1.10 -3.89 5.72
N LEU A 439 -1.90 -2.87 6.07
CA LEU A 439 -3.24 -3.00 6.67
C LEU A 439 -4.25 -2.19 5.88
N GLN A 440 -4.91 -2.84 4.92
CA GLN A 440 -5.77 -2.22 3.92
C GLN A 440 -7.09 -1.71 4.49
N VAL A 441 -7.48 -0.49 4.09
CA VAL A 441 -8.71 0.18 4.57
C VAL A 441 -9.96 -0.24 3.76
N TRP A 442 -9.77 -0.67 2.50
CA TRP A 442 -10.85 -1.20 1.65
C TRP A 442 -10.75 -2.72 1.56
N GLU A 443 -11.91 -3.39 1.55
CA GLU A 443 -11.98 -4.85 1.58
C GLU A 443 -11.61 -5.48 0.22
N ALA A 444 -10.77 -6.53 0.30
CA ALA A 444 -10.42 -7.46 -0.78
C ALA A 444 -9.68 -6.90 -2.01
N TYR A 445 -8.85 -7.77 -2.59
CA TYR A 445 -8.01 -7.60 -3.79
C TYR A 445 -8.71 -6.97 -5.02
N ASN A 446 -10.05 -7.03 -5.10
CA ASN A 446 -10.88 -6.46 -6.17
C ASN A 446 -11.73 -5.24 -5.75
N GLY A 447 -11.84 -4.96 -4.44
CA GLY A 447 -12.72 -3.95 -3.86
C GLY A 447 -12.14 -2.53 -3.86
N GLN A 448 -11.33 -2.18 -4.87
CA GLN A 448 -10.70 -0.87 -4.95
C GLN A 448 -11.73 0.23 -5.33
N PRO A 449 -12.14 1.16 -4.44
CA PRO A 449 -13.04 2.25 -4.80
C PRO A 449 -12.36 3.26 -5.73
N GLU A 450 -11.03 3.37 -5.65
CA GLU A 450 -10.20 4.22 -6.49
C GLU A 450 -9.61 3.49 -7.71
N GLY A 451 -9.62 2.15 -7.72
CA GLY A 451 -9.06 1.31 -8.79
C GLY A 451 -7.53 1.29 -8.82
N ASP A 452 -6.98 0.29 -9.51
CA ASP A 452 -5.62 -0.27 -9.38
C ASP A 452 -4.44 0.64 -9.84
N SER A 453 -4.61 1.97 -9.79
CA SER A 453 -3.64 2.96 -10.25
C SER A 453 -3.30 3.93 -9.12
N ALA A 454 -2.02 4.01 -8.77
CA ALA A 454 -1.50 4.99 -7.82
C ALA A 454 -1.77 6.47 -8.21
N ALA A 455 -2.16 6.76 -9.47
CA ALA A 455 -2.63 8.09 -9.86
C ALA A 455 -4.04 8.43 -9.33
N ASN A 456 -4.82 7.41 -8.96
CA ASN A 456 -6.17 7.54 -8.42
C ASN A 456 -6.18 7.64 -6.88
N TYR A 457 -5.09 7.20 -6.22
CA TYR A 457 -4.87 7.30 -4.76
C TYR A 457 -5.23 8.67 -4.22
N ARG A 458 -6.01 8.73 -3.13
CA ARG A 458 -6.17 9.90 -2.28
C ARG A 458 -6.02 9.51 -0.81
N ASP A 459 -5.42 10.40 -0.01
CA ASP A 459 -5.36 10.25 1.44
C ASP A 459 -6.79 10.16 2.01
N LEU A 460 -6.98 9.45 3.12
CA LEU A 460 -8.29 9.38 3.81
C LEU A 460 -8.82 10.76 4.23
N THR A 461 -7.94 11.76 4.34
CA THR A 461 -8.25 13.14 4.72
C THR A 461 -8.63 14.07 3.55
N ASP A 462 -8.63 13.60 2.30
CA ASP A 462 -9.01 14.41 1.13
C ASP A 462 -10.55 14.64 1.08
N PRO A 463 -11.05 15.89 1.03
CA PRO A 463 -12.49 16.17 1.01
C PRO A 463 -13.21 15.73 -0.30
N SER A 464 -12.47 15.48 -1.38
CA SER A 464 -12.99 15.03 -2.68
C SER A 464 -13.33 13.53 -2.77
N VAL A 465 -13.07 12.78 -1.71
CA VAL A 465 -13.36 11.33 -1.62
C VAL A 465 -14.38 10.96 -0.55
N LYS A 466 -15.04 11.95 0.06
CA LYS A 466 -16.13 11.76 1.04
C LYS A 466 -17.24 10.82 0.55
N ASP A 467 -17.61 10.93 -0.74
CA ASP A 467 -18.71 10.17 -1.35
C ASP A 467 -18.27 8.77 -1.84
N ARG A 468 -16.99 8.39 -1.63
CA ARG A 468 -16.38 7.13 -2.13
C ARG A 468 -16.30 6.02 -1.10
N ILE A 469 -17.24 6.01 -0.14
CA ILE A 469 -17.49 4.87 0.76
C ILE A 469 -18.26 3.76 0.01
N SER A 470 -18.93 4.11 -1.09
CA SER A 470 -19.65 3.19 -1.98
C SER A 470 -19.10 3.22 -3.42
N LYS A 471 -19.30 2.09 -4.11
CA LYS A 471 -19.12 1.90 -5.55
C LYS A 471 -20.18 0.88 -5.99
N ASP A 472 -20.60 0.88 -7.26
CA ASP A 472 -21.57 -0.13 -7.73
C ASP A 472 -21.02 -1.54 -7.50
N GLY A 473 -21.74 -2.34 -6.69
CA GLY A 473 -21.29 -3.66 -6.23
C GLY A 473 -20.45 -3.69 -4.94
N PHE A 474 -20.21 -2.54 -4.31
CA PHE A 474 -19.46 -2.41 -3.05
C PHE A 474 -20.22 -1.51 -2.07
N THR A 475 -20.94 -2.14 -1.12
CA THR A 475 -21.83 -1.47 -0.18
C THR A 475 -21.56 -1.80 1.29
N TYR A 476 -20.50 -2.58 1.61
CA TYR A 476 -20.26 -3.10 2.97
C TYR A 476 -20.27 -2.01 4.07
N TRP A 477 -19.73 -0.83 3.74
CA TRP A 477 -19.60 0.32 4.63
C TRP A 477 -20.78 1.30 4.60
N VAL A 478 -21.73 1.15 3.66
CA VAL A 478 -22.85 2.07 3.48
C VAL A 478 -23.79 1.99 4.69
N GLY A 479 -23.93 3.11 5.41
CA GLY A 479 -24.74 3.19 6.62
C GLY A 479 -24.06 2.65 7.89
N LYS A 480 -22.87 2.05 7.79
CA LYS A 480 -22.08 1.60 8.96
C LYS A 480 -21.06 2.63 9.44
N ILE A 481 -20.58 3.47 8.53
CA ILE A 481 -19.65 4.58 8.80
C ILE A 481 -20.16 5.86 8.14
N THR A 482 -19.86 7.01 8.73
CA THR A 482 -20.30 8.33 8.25
C THR A 482 -19.24 9.06 7.45
N ASN A 483 -17.95 8.75 7.66
CA ASN A 483 -16.82 9.46 7.03
C ASN A 483 -15.53 8.61 6.97
N ARG A 484 -14.50 9.09 6.25
CA ARG A 484 -13.21 8.39 6.11
C ARG A 484 -12.27 8.49 7.32
N ALA A 485 -12.48 9.40 8.27
CA ALA A 485 -11.67 9.46 9.48
C ALA A 485 -12.03 8.34 10.48
N GLU A 486 -13.28 7.85 10.45
CA GLU A 486 -13.69 6.63 11.17
C GLU A 486 -12.91 5.40 10.66
N LEU A 487 -12.70 5.29 9.34
CA LEU A 487 -11.86 4.22 8.75
C LEU A 487 -10.40 4.31 9.20
N GLU A 488 -9.83 5.52 9.28
CA GLU A 488 -8.48 5.72 9.81
C GLU A 488 -8.40 5.37 11.32
N ALA A 489 -9.47 5.61 12.08
CA ALA A 489 -9.56 5.22 13.49
C ALA A 489 -9.71 3.70 13.67
N ILE A 490 -10.45 3.00 12.79
CA ILE A 490 -10.50 1.52 12.78
C ILE A 490 -9.12 0.96 12.40
N GLN A 491 -8.45 1.54 11.40
CA GLN A 491 -7.08 1.16 11.01
C GLN A 491 -6.11 1.32 12.20
N ALA A 492 -6.19 2.44 12.91
CA ALA A 492 -5.40 2.68 14.11
C ALA A 492 -5.71 1.69 15.24
N GLN A 493 -6.99 1.40 15.49
CA GLN A 493 -7.40 0.39 16.46
C GLN A 493 -6.82 -0.99 16.15
N ARG A 494 -6.85 -1.43 14.88
CA ARG A 494 -6.24 -2.70 14.46
C ARG A 494 -4.72 -2.70 14.60
N PHE A 495 -4.03 -1.62 14.22
CA PHE A 495 -2.59 -1.49 14.48
C PHE A 495 -2.27 -1.58 15.98
N ALA A 496 -3.06 -0.94 16.85
CA ALA A 496 -2.85 -1.04 18.30
C ALA A 496 -3.07 -2.47 18.82
N GLU A 497 -4.12 -3.16 18.36
CA GLU A 497 -4.41 -4.55 18.70
C GLU A 497 -3.27 -5.49 18.27
N TYR A 498 -2.78 -5.38 17.02
CA TYR A 498 -1.66 -6.19 16.52
C TYR A 498 -0.34 -5.90 17.25
N PHE A 499 0.03 -4.63 17.43
CA PHE A 499 1.29 -4.28 18.11
C PHE A 499 1.25 -4.62 19.61
N ALA A 500 0.09 -4.62 20.26
CA ALA A 500 -0.03 -5.17 21.61
C ALA A 500 0.24 -6.69 21.66
N VAL A 501 -0.21 -7.45 20.64
CA VAL A 501 0.14 -8.87 20.48
C VAL A 501 1.63 -9.03 20.19
N TYR A 502 2.22 -8.25 19.26
CA TYR A 502 3.66 -8.35 18.97
C TYR A 502 4.52 -8.05 20.20
N LYS A 503 4.19 -7.03 21.00
CA LYS A 503 4.89 -6.74 22.26
C LYS A 503 4.76 -7.84 23.32
N LYS A 504 3.63 -8.57 23.34
CA LYS A 504 3.38 -9.69 24.25
C LYS A 504 4.23 -10.92 23.92
N TYR A 505 4.65 -11.08 22.66
CA TYR A 505 5.45 -12.21 22.16
C TYR A 505 6.85 -11.80 21.66
N ALA A 506 7.34 -10.63 22.09
CA ALA A 506 8.57 -10.03 21.57
C ALA A 506 9.83 -10.91 21.74
N ASP A 507 9.92 -11.70 22.82
CA ASP A 507 11.00 -12.69 23.03
C ASP A 507 11.10 -13.76 21.91
N HIS A 508 10.12 -13.82 21.00
CA HIS A 508 10.00 -14.76 19.88
C HIS A 508 9.68 -14.07 18.54
N ILE A 509 9.90 -12.76 18.42
CA ILE A 509 9.69 -12.00 17.18
C ILE A 509 11.00 -11.30 16.77
N ASP A 510 11.56 -11.68 15.62
CA ASP A 510 12.80 -11.07 15.10
C ASP A 510 12.58 -9.59 14.72
N GLY A 511 11.43 -9.30 14.11
CA GLY A 511 11.09 -7.96 13.67
C GLY A 511 9.64 -7.74 13.24
N VAL A 512 9.34 -6.46 13.01
CA VAL A 512 8.12 -5.97 12.40
C VAL A 512 8.47 -4.98 11.28
N THR A 513 8.33 -5.43 10.05
CA THR A 513 8.70 -4.73 8.82
C THR A 513 7.46 -4.25 8.06
N PHE A 514 7.38 -2.95 7.79
CA PHE A 514 6.27 -2.37 7.02
C PHE A 514 6.55 -2.40 5.51
N TRP A 515 5.59 -2.85 4.69
CA TRP A 515 5.76 -2.94 3.22
C TRP A 515 5.46 -1.60 2.50
N GLY A 516 6.15 -0.56 2.94
CA GLY A 516 6.19 0.75 2.31
C GLY A 516 6.38 1.90 3.30
N LEU A 517 6.85 3.03 2.79
CA LEU A 517 7.20 4.20 3.58
C LEU A 517 6.02 5.15 3.86
N ASN A 518 5.11 5.28 2.90
CA ASN A 518 3.84 5.99 3.03
C ASN A 518 2.81 5.40 2.06
N ASP A 519 1.53 5.71 2.26
CA ASP A 519 0.42 5.15 1.50
C ASP A 519 0.62 5.27 -0.03
N GLN A 520 1.03 6.44 -0.54
CA GLN A 520 1.23 6.65 -1.99
C GLN A 520 2.37 5.80 -2.58
N LEU A 521 3.36 5.43 -1.77
CA LEU A 521 4.51 4.61 -2.19
C LEU A 521 4.26 3.10 -2.03
N SER A 522 3.18 2.67 -1.37
CA SER A 522 2.82 1.26 -1.29
C SER A 522 2.44 0.68 -2.65
N TRP A 523 2.82 -0.56 -2.91
CA TRP A 523 2.34 -1.37 -4.03
C TRP A 523 0.80 -1.48 -4.08
N ARG A 524 0.14 -1.37 -2.91
CA ARG A 524 -1.33 -1.35 -2.73
C ARG A 524 -1.88 0.05 -2.47
N SER A 525 -1.16 1.11 -2.81
CA SER A 525 -1.43 2.51 -2.42
C SER A 525 -2.90 2.94 -2.27
N THR A 526 -3.74 2.62 -3.25
CA THR A 526 -5.19 2.87 -3.30
C THR A 526 -6.00 2.32 -2.12
N HIS A 527 -5.43 1.45 -1.28
CA HIS A 527 -6.00 0.92 -0.04
C HIS A 527 -5.62 1.70 1.22
N ASN A 528 -4.85 2.79 1.10
CA ASN A 528 -4.31 3.58 2.22
C ASN A 528 -3.69 2.71 3.34
N PRO A 529 -2.79 1.74 3.05
CA PRO A 529 -2.56 0.60 3.94
C PRO A 529 -1.46 0.79 5.01
N LEU A 530 -0.82 1.95 5.10
CA LEU A 530 0.34 2.22 5.95
C LEU A 530 0.05 3.33 6.98
N ILE A 531 1.04 3.67 7.80
CA ILE A 531 0.92 4.62 8.92
C ILE A 531 1.22 6.10 8.57
N PHE A 532 1.60 6.40 7.33
CA PHE A 532 1.86 7.78 6.85
C PHE A 532 1.07 8.10 5.58
N ASN A 533 0.49 9.30 5.53
CA ASN A 533 -0.16 9.85 4.32
C ASN A 533 0.88 10.26 3.25
N SER A 534 0.42 10.61 2.04
CA SER A 534 1.30 11.01 0.93
C SER A 534 2.14 12.28 1.21
N ASP A 535 1.64 13.18 2.05
CA ASP A 535 2.34 14.38 2.51
C ASP A 535 3.31 14.14 3.70
N TRP A 536 3.46 12.87 4.12
CA TRP A 536 4.20 12.45 5.31
C TRP A 536 3.63 12.97 6.64
N SER A 537 2.34 13.31 6.70
CA SER A 537 1.64 13.37 7.99
C SER A 537 1.49 11.96 8.58
N GLU A 538 1.73 11.88 9.89
CA GLU A 538 1.45 10.71 10.71
C GLU A 538 -0.07 10.50 10.77
N LYS A 539 -0.54 9.32 10.33
CA LYS A 539 -1.95 8.91 10.48
C LYS A 539 -2.22 8.54 11.94
N LEU A 540 -3.49 8.38 12.31
CA LEU A 540 -3.88 7.79 13.60
C LEU A 540 -3.17 6.44 13.84
N GLY A 541 -2.95 5.66 12.77
CA GLY A 541 -2.16 4.42 12.80
C GLY A 541 -0.73 4.60 13.31
N ALA A 542 -0.03 5.69 13.00
CA ALA A 542 1.32 5.92 13.53
C ALA A 542 1.30 6.11 15.05
N VAL A 543 0.29 6.82 15.58
CA VAL A 543 0.12 7.03 17.02
C VAL A 543 -0.22 5.72 17.73
N ALA A 544 -1.10 4.90 17.13
CA ALA A 544 -1.42 3.56 17.63
C ALA A 544 -0.23 2.60 17.65
N VAL A 545 0.61 2.62 16.60
CA VAL A 545 1.86 1.83 16.56
C VAL A 545 2.89 2.35 17.57
N ALA A 546 2.96 3.65 17.83
CA ALA A 546 3.96 4.22 18.74
C ALA A 546 3.64 4.04 20.25
N ASP A 547 2.37 3.81 20.61
CA ASP A 547 1.94 3.57 22.00
C ASP A 547 0.61 2.76 21.99
N PRO A 548 0.66 1.44 21.71
CA PRO A 548 -0.54 0.63 21.54
C PRO A 548 -1.31 0.49 22.86
N GLU A 549 -0.65 0.39 24.02
CA GLU A 549 -1.33 0.30 25.31
C GLU A 549 -2.05 1.60 25.69
N ALA A 550 -1.45 2.78 25.45
CA ALA A 550 -2.14 4.04 25.69
C ALA A 550 -3.14 4.41 24.58
N TRP A 551 -3.14 3.73 23.43
CA TRP A 551 -4.25 3.76 22.49
C TRP A 551 -5.42 2.92 23.01
N LEU A 552 -5.19 1.63 23.28
CA LEU A 552 -6.23 0.70 23.71
C LEU A 552 -6.91 1.14 25.02
N SER A 553 -6.13 1.56 26.03
CA SER A 553 -6.68 2.01 27.33
C SER A 553 -7.49 3.31 27.29
N LYS A 554 -7.49 4.04 26.16
CA LYS A 554 -8.34 5.23 25.95
C LYS A 554 -9.57 4.95 25.07
N ASN A 555 -9.55 3.86 24.30
CA ASN A 555 -10.56 3.52 23.30
C ASN A 555 -11.31 2.21 23.61
N ASP A 556 -11.04 1.58 24.77
CA ASP A 556 -11.76 0.40 25.27
C ASP A 556 -13.28 0.66 25.33
N PRO A 557 -14.11 -0.07 24.56
CA PRO A 557 -15.57 0.05 24.59
C PRO A 557 -16.23 -0.25 25.95
N GLY A 558 -15.49 -0.84 26.90
CA GLY A 558 -15.96 -1.18 28.24
C GLY A 558 -15.82 -0.07 29.30
N THR A 559 -14.91 0.90 29.15
CA THR A 559 -14.53 1.82 30.25
C THR A 559 -15.12 3.22 30.14
N ASN A 560 -16.40 3.37 30.48
CA ASN A 560 -16.96 4.67 30.88
C ASN A 560 -16.51 5.00 32.33
N PRO A 561 -15.72 6.06 32.58
CA PRO A 561 -14.97 6.19 33.82
C PRO A 561 -15.82 6.54 35.06
N SER A 562 -16.10 5.54 35.88
CA SER A 562 -16.53 5.75 37.28
C SER A 562 -15.38 6.35 38.11
N PRO A 563 -15.63 7.35 38.99
CA PRO A 563 -14.55 8.10 39.63
C PRO A 563 -13.69 7.27 40.59
N SER A 564 -12.38 7.31 40.37
CA SER A 564 -11.38 6.52 41.11
C SER A 564 -11.14 7.00 42.55
N PRO A 565 -10.97 6.09 43.54
CA PRO A 565 -10.47 6.43 44.87
C PRO A 565 -8.96 6.75 44.85
N SER A 566 -8.52 7.69 45.70
CA SER A 566 -7.17 8.24 45.69
C SER A 566 -6.03 7.24 45.98
N PRO A 567 -4.82 7.46 45.43
CA PRO A 567 -3.69 6.54 45.60
C PRO A 567 -3.09 6.54 47.01
N SER A 568 -2.57 5.38 47.42
CA SER A 568 -1.73 5.23 48.62
C SER A 568 -0.24 5.25 48.23
N VAL A 569 0.61 5.82 49.10
CA VAL A 569 2.02 6.11 48.81
C VAL A 569 2.96 5.15 49.55
N SER A 570 3.99 4.65 48.86
CA SER A 570 5.21 4.13 49.49
C SER A 570 6.44 4.30 48.57
N PRO A 571 7.68 4.35 49.10
CA PRO A 571 8.71 5.21 48.53
C PRO A 571 9.78 4.52 47.67
N SER A 572 10.44 5.34 46.84
CA SER A 572 11.60 5.01 46.01
C SER A 572 12.94 5.32 46.73
N PRO A 573 14.03 4.56 46.45
CA PRO A 573 15.41 4.93 46.75
C PRO A 573 16.20 5.44 45.52
N SER A 574 17.10 6.40 45.72
CA SER A 574 17.99 6.99 44.69
C SER A 574 19.10 7.84 45.37
N PRO A 575 20.18 8.29 44.70
CA PRO A 575 21.20 7.53 43.97
C PRO A 575 22.66 7.90 44.41
N SER A 576 23.67 7.20 43.85
CA SER A 576 25.10 7.60 43.83
C SER A 576 25.92 6.64 42.94
N ALA A 577 27.07 6.97 42.35
CA ALA A 577 27.67 8.25 41.94
C ALA A 577 28.84 7.95 40.95
N SER A 578 29.24 8.91 40.11
CA SER A 578 30.37 8.80 39.15
C SER A 578 31.27 10.06 39.30
N PRO A 579 32.59 10.05 39.01
CA PRO A 579 33.10 9.98 37.61
C PRO A 579 34.50 9.34 37.42
N SER A 580 34.97 9.21 36.16
CA SER A 580 36.28 9.72 35.68
C SER A 580 36.58 9.36 34.20
N SER A 581 37.31 10.24 33.50
CA SER A 581 37.90 10.00 32.17
C SER A 581 39.31 10.61 32.12
N PRO A 582 40.13 10.24 31.13
CA PRO A 582 40.84 11.26 30.33
C PRO A 582 40.81 10.96 28.82
N ALA A 583 41.24 11.93 28.00
CA ALA A 583 41.04 11.97 26.55
C ALA A 583 42.33 12.14 25.73
N THR A 584 42.24 11.92 24.41
CA THR A 584 43.22 12.36 23.40
C THR A 584 42.50 12.80 22.11
N GLN A 585 43.16 13.60 21.26
CA GLN A 585 42.53 14.37 20.16
C GLN A 585 43.00 13.90 18.73
N PRO A 586 42.70 14.57 17.58
CA PRO A 586 42.10 13.90 16.43
C PRO A 586 43.05 13.66 15.23
N SER A 587 42.54 12.94 14.22
CA SER A 587 43.16 12.78 12.89
C SER A 587 42.30 13.39 11.77
N VAL A 588 42.87 13.55 10.57
CA VAL A 588 42.41 14.51 9.54
C VAL A 588 41.50 13.87 8.47
N LYS A 589 40.45 14.59 8.08
CA LYS A 589 39.50 14.23 7.02
C LYS A 589 40.14 14.28 5.61
N PRO A 590 40.02 13.23 4.78
CA PRO A 590 40.33 13.31 3.35
C PRO A 590 39.18 14.00 2.58
N THR A 591 39.52 14.82 1.58
CA THR A 591 38.56 15.36 0.61
C THR A 591 38.79 14.68 -0.74
N VAL A 592 37.76 14.02 -1.28
CA VAL A 592 37.80 13.40 -2.62
C VAL A 592 37.06 14.29 -3.61
N THR A 593 37.76 14.73 -4.66
CA THR A 593 37.17 15.50 -5.77
C THR A 593 36.76 14.53 -6.88
N VAL A 594 35.45 14.40 -7.13
CA VAL A 594 34.94 13.56 -8.22
C VAL A 594 35.09 14.28 -9.56
N THR A 595 35.70 13.61 -10.54
CA THR A 595 35.86 14.11 -11.92
C THR A 595 34.70 13.64 -12.79
N VAL A 596 33.99 14.56 -13.44
CA VAL A 596 32.88 14.23 -14.33
C VAL A 596 33.38 13.71 -15.68
N THR A 597 33.05 12.45 -16.00
CA THR A 597 33.23 11.87 -17.33
C THR A 597 31.92 11.98 -18.12
N ALA A 598 32.00 12.21 -19.43
CA ALA A 598 30.82 12.43 -20.29
C ALA A 598 29.93 11.17 -20.43
N PRO A 599 28.61 11.33 -20.60
CA PRO A 599 27.67 10.20 -20.62
C PRO A 599 27.79 9.34 -21.90
N PRO A 600 27.53 8.01 -21.80
CA PRO A 600 27.42 7.14 -22.96
C PRO A 600 26.17 7.46 -23.81
N SER A 601 26.15 6.94 -25.04
CA SER A 601 25.05 7.13 -25.99
C SER A 601 23.71 6.66 -25.41
N GLN A 602 22.70 7.54 -25.41
CA GLN A 602 21.35 7.20 -24.96
C GLN A 602 20.77 6.05 -25.79
N GLY A 603 20.27 5.02 -25.11
CA GLY A 603 19.46 3.96 -25.71
C GLY A 603 18.15 4.51 -26.29
N ASP A 604 17.45 3.69 -27.07
CA ASP A 604 16.18 4.10 -27.66
C ASP A 604 15.11 4.24 -26.56
N LEU A 605 14.78 5.49 -26.27
CA LEU A 605 13.72 5.98 -25.39
C LEU A 605 12.47 5.09 -25.31
N TYR A 606 12.04 4.51 -26.44
CA TYR A 606 10.79 3.77 -26.52
C TYR A 606 10.93 2.27 -26.26
N THR A 607 12.15 1.73 -26.13
CA THR A 607 12.43 0.30 -25.98
C THR A 607 13.45 -0.07 -24.91
N THR A 608 14.17 0.90 -24.34
CA THR A 608 15.10 0.71 -23.23
C THR A 608 14.40 1.06 -21.90
N PRO A 609 14.42 0.20 -20.87
CA PRO A 609 13.89 0.55 -19.55
C PRO A 609 14.68 1.66 -18.84
N GLY A 610 14.05 2.31 -17.86
CA GLY A 610 14.67 3.27 -16.95
C GLY A 610 14.27 4.73 -17.20
N PHE A 611 15.04 5.66 -16.63
CA PHE A 611 14.87 7.10 -16.84
C PHE A 611 15.76 7.61 -17.99
N HIS A 612 15.24 8.54 -18.79
CA HIS A 612 15.97 9.13 -19.91
C HIS A 612 15.77 10.65 -19.98
N ARG A 613 16.86 11.40 -20.18
CA ARG A 613 16.85 12.87 -20.31
C ARG A 613 16.93 13.26 -21.80
N VAL A 614 15.82 13.24 -22.51
CA VAL A 614 15.78 13.42 -23.98
C VAL A 614 15.15 14.76 -24.36
N ASN A 615 15.89 15.58 -25.12
CA ASN A 615 15.48 16.91 -25.59
C ASN A 615 15.00 17.85 -24.45
N GLY A 616 15.74 17.88 -23.34
CA GLY A 616 15.46 18.77 -22.20
C GLY A 616 14.24 18.38 -21.36
N ARG A 617 13.66 17.20 -21.58
CA ARG A 617 12.55 16.64 -20.81
C ARG A 617 12.92 15.29 -20.24
N ASP A 618 12.28 14.93 -19.13
CA ASP A 618 12.46 13.65 -18.47
C ASP A 618 11.45 12.65 -19.01
N TRP A 619 11.91 11.42 -19.18
CA TRP A 619 11.14 10.30 -19.69
C TRP A 619 11.39 9.10 -18.78
N PHE A 620 10.41 8.22 -18.68
CA PHE A 620 10.51 6.98 -17.91
C PHE A 620 9.84 5.86 -18.70
N THR A 621 10.60 4.82 -19.01
CA THR A 621 10.12 3.66 -19.75
C THR A 621 10.22 2.41 -18.87
N THR A 622 9.12 1.68 -18.73
CA THR A 622 9.12 0.32 -18.18
C THR A 622 8.83 -0.68 -19.29
N CYS A 623 9.26 -1.94 -19.15
CA CYS A 623 9.03 -2.98 -20.15
C CYS A 623 8.63 -4.30 -19.49
N GLU A 624 7.66 -5.00 -20.08
CA GLU A 624 7.07 -6.25 -19.57
C GLU A 624 6.98 -7.30 -20.71
N PRO A 625 7.08 -8.60 -20.42
CA PRO A 625 6.71 -9.64 -21.39
C PRO A 625 5.24 -9.52 -21.79
N TYR A 626 4.93 -9.56 -23.08
CA TYR A 626 3.57 -9.42 -23.60
C TYR A 626 3.32 -10.34 -24.79
N SER A 627 2.66 -11.47 -24.53
CA SER A 627 2.40 -12.51 -25.53
C SER A 627 3.71 -12.98 -26.20
N GLN A 628 3.87 -12.85 -27.52
CA GLN A 628 5.06 -13.25 -28.26
C GLN A 628 6.07 -12.10 -28.50
N THR A 629 5.99 -11.02 -27.71
CA THR A 629 6.95 -9.90 -27.73
C THR A 629 7.13 -9.30 -26.33
N VAL A 630 7.90 -8.22 -26.22
CA VAL A 630 7.96 -7.35 -25.04
C VAL A 630 7.19 -6.06 -25.35
N ARG A 631 6.40 -5.59 -24.38
CA ARG A 631 5.67 -4.33 -24.42
C ARG A 631 6.32 -3.35 -23.44
N CYS A 632 6.66 -2.15 -23.90
CA CYS A 632 7.15 -1.07 -23.05
C CYS A 632 6.09 0.02 -22.89
N THR A 633 6.01 0.62 -21.71
CA THR A 633 5.20 1.81 -21.43
C THR A 633 6.13 3.00 -21.25
N THR A 634 6.11 3.95 -22.18
CA THR A 634 6.88 5.20 -22.06
C THR A 634 5.99 6.32 -21.52
N LYS A 635 6.41 6.89 -20.39
CA LYS A 635 5.88 8.12 -19.79
C LYS A 635 6.84 9.29 -20.04
N ILE A 636 6.31 10.50 -20.04
CA ILE A 636 7.07 11.77 -20.10
C ILE A 636 6.70 12.65 -18.92
N TRP A 637 7.66 13.36 -18.34
CA TRP A 637 7.39 14.43 -17.38
C TRP A 637 6.97 15.68 -18.15
N ALA A 638 5.71 16.09 -17.99
CA ALA A 638 5.16 17.21 -18.73
C ALA A 638 4.07 17.95 -17.93
N THR A 639 3.83 19.20 -18.30
CA THR A 639 2.61 19.92 -17.92
C THR A 639 1.47 19.47 -18.83
N THR A 640 0.42 18.88 -18.26
CA THR A 640 -0.87 18.72 -18.94
C THR A 640 -1.83 19.81 -18.50
N THR A 641 -2.63 20.31 -19.44
CA THR A 641 -3.73 21.22 -19.13
C THR A 641 -5.06 20.47 -19.21
N THR A 642 -5.85 20.49 -18.15
CA THR A 642 -7.25 20.03 -18.16
C THR A 642 -8.19 21.23 -18.08
N ARG A 643 -9.46 21.03 -18.46
CA ARG A 643 -10.51 22.05 -18.31
C ARG A 643 -11.46 21.60 -17.21
N SER A 644 -11.69 22.45 -16.21
CA SER A 644 -12.60 22.18 -15.11
C SER A 644 -14.07 22.19 -15.56
N ALA A 645 -14.97 21.65 -14.74
CA ALA A 645 -16.42 21.75 -14.96
C ALA A 645 -16.90 23.22 -14.98
N SER A 646 -16.26 24.09 -14.18
CA SER A 646 -16.47 25.55 -14.19
C SER A 646 -15.89 26.26 -15.44
N GLY A 647 -15.22 25.53 -16.33
CA GLY A 647 -14.74 26.02 -17.62
C GLY A 647 -13.32 26.62 -17.62
N SER A 648 -12.71 26.79 -16.45
CA SER A 648 -11.32 27.23 -16.25
C SER A 648 -10.31 26.18 -16.72
N TYR A 649 -9.04 26.57 -16.90
CA TYR A 649 -7.95 25.68 -17.28
C TYR A 649 -6.99 25.47 -16.11
N VAL A 650 -6.68 24.21 -15.79
CA VAL A 650 -5.76 23.80 -14.71
C VAL A 650 -4.54 23.14 -15.32
N ASN A 651 -3.34 23.57 -14.91
CA ASN A 651 -2.08 22.98 -15.34
C ASN A 651 -1.55 22.06 -14.23
N THR A 652 -1.29 20.79 -14.57
CA THR A 652 -0.72 19.79 -13.67
C THR A 652 0.61 19.32 -14.25
N ASN A 653 1.69 19.36 -13.45
CA ASN A 653 2.97 18.74 -13.81
C ASN A 653 3.01 17.31 -13.30
N GLY A 654 3.44 16.35 -14.13
CA GLY A 654 3.59 14.97 -13.68
C GLY A 654 4.07 14.01 -14.77
N TRP A 655 4.19 12.73 -14.38
CA TRP A 655 4.46 11.62 -15.30
C TRP A 655 3.20 11.25 -16.09
N VAL A 656 3.14 11.67 -17.35
CA VAL A 656 1.99 11.40 -18.23
C VAL A 656 2.35 10.34 -19.28
N PHE A 657 1.39 9.46 -19.60
CA PHE A 657 1.57 8.42 -20.60
C PHE A 657 1.82 9.04 -21.99
N ASN A 658 2.86 8.58 -22.69
CA ASN A 658 3.16 8.98 -24.07
C ASN A 658 2.73 7.89 -25.07
N ASN A 659 3.20 6.65 -24.88
CA ASN A 659 2.79 5.51 -25.72
C ASN A 659 3.13 4.15 -25.09
N LEU A 660 2.50 3.10 -25.61
CA LEU A 660 3.00 1.72 -25.57
C LEU A 660 3.94 1.46 -26.75
N THR A 661 4.94 0.61 -26.56
CA THR A 661 5.86 0.15 -27.63
C THR A 661 5.93 -1.37 -27.64
N TYR A 662 5.68 -2.01 -28.78
CA TYR A 662 5.87 -3.44 -28.96
C TYR A 662 7.19 -3.69 -29.69
N LEU A 663 8.08 -4.47 -29.08
CA LEU A 663 9.47 -4.64 -29.54
C LEU A 663 9.57 -5.53 -30.80
N PRO A 664 10.67 -5.41 -31.56
CA PRO A 664 10.90 -6.17 -32.80
C PRO A 664 11.30 -7.63 -32.55
N MET A 665 10.44 -8.39 -31.88
CA MET A 665 10.59 -9.83 -31.64
C MET A 665 9.76 -10.68 -32.62
N MET A 666 8.68 -10.08 -33.14
CA MET A 666 7.75 -10.68 -34.11
C MET A 666 7.96 -10.10 -35.51
N THR A 667 7.69 -10.88 -36.56
CA THR A 667 7.56 -10.34 -37.93
C THR A 667 6.18 -9.71 -38.12
N ARG A 668 6.01 -8.78 -39.08
CA ARG A 668 4.67 -8.24 -39.40
C ARG A 668 3.69 -9.34 -39.82
N LYS A 669 4.16 -10.41 -40.47
CA LYS A 669 3.34 -11.57 -40.82
C LYS A 669 2.75 -12.28 -39.59
N ALA A 670 3.49 -12.32 -38.47
CA ALA A 670 3.00 -12.92 -37.22
C ALA A 670 1.93 -12.08 -36.50
N TRP A 671 1.87 -10.76 -36.76
CA TRP A 671 0.76 -9.91 -36.31
C TRP A 671 -0.52 -10.10 -37.14
N GLY A 672 -0.42 -10.68 -38.35
CA GLY A 672 -1.56 -11.02 -39.19
C GLY A 672 -2.48 -9.83 -39.47
N ALA A 673 -3.77 -10.01 -39.21
CA ALA A 673 -4.81 -9.00 -39.41
C ALA A 673 -4.93 -7.98 -38.25
N ASN A 674 -4.01 -7.96 -37.27
CA ASN A 674 -4.06 -7.00 -36.16
C ASN A 674 -3.94 -5.55 -36.68
N PRO A 675 -4.89 -4.65 -36.36
CA PRO A 675 -4.91 -3.30 -36.92
C PRO A 675 -3.80 -2.39 -36.38
N LEU A 676 -3.08 -2.76 -35.31
CA LEU A 676 -1.88 -2.03 -34.86
C LEU A 676 -0.65 -2.28 -35.77
N ALA A 677 -0.71 -3.30 -36.62
CA ALA A 677 0.38 -3.72 -37.51
C ALA A 677 0.15 -3.47 -39.00
N ASN A 678 -0.98 -2.84 -39.36
CA ASN A 678 -1.41 -2.60 -40.73
C ASN A 678 -1.93 -1.16 -40.88
N THR A 679 -1.53 -0.45 -41.94
CA THR A 679 -2.00 0.92 -42.19
C THR A 679 -3.51 0.97 -42.45
N GLY A 680 -4.24 1.81 -41.73
CA GLY A 680 -5.69 1.98 -41.88
C GLY A 680 -6.37 2.69 -40.70
N GLU A 681 -7.65 3.01 -40.86
CA GLU A 681 -8.52 3.48 -39.78
C GLU A 681 -9.48 2.36 -39.36
N PHE A 682 -9.74 2.26 -38.04
CA PHE A 682 -10.55 1.20 -37.45
C PHE A 682 -11.27 1.67 -36.18
N MET A 683 -12.30 0.94 -35.77
CA MET A 683 -12.98 1.15 -34.50
C MET A 683 -12.54 0.06 -33.50
N SER A 684 -12.25 0.44 -32.27
CA SER A 684 -11.99 -0.50 -31.17
C SER A 684 -12.41 0.11 -29.83
N ASN A 685 -13.12 -0.68 -29.02
CA ASN A 685 -13.72 -0.27 -27.74
C ASN A 685 -14.50 1.06 -27.80
N GLY A 686 -15.34 1.20 -28.84
CA GLY A 686 -16.16 2.40 -29.09
C GLY A 686 -15.39 3.64 -29.56
N ARG A 687 -14.06 3.58 -29.69
CA ARG A 687 -13.20 4.70 -30.08
C ARG A 687 -12.66 4.50 -31.50
N SER A 688 -12.40 5.60 -32.19
CA SER A 688 -11.74 5.58 -33.51
C SER A 688 -10.23 5.55 -33.35
N TRP A 689 -9.58 4.73 -34.16
CA TRP A 689 -8.14 4.49 -34.17
C TRP A 689 -7.60 4.59 -35.61
N ARG A 690 -6.33 4.99 -35.73
CA ARG A 690 -5.62 5.04 -37.01
C ARG A 690 -4.19 4.54 -36.87
N THR A 691 -3.81 3.59 -37.69
CA THR A 691 -2.43 3.09 -37.81
C THR A 691 -1.81 3.57 -39.11
N GLU A 692 -0.53 3.94 -39.07
CA GLU A 692 0.32 4.15 -40.24
C GLU A 692 1.64 3.39 -40.07
N CYS A 693 2.08 2.73 -41.14
CA CYS A 693 3.28 1.88 -41.18
C CYS A 693 4.28 2.33 -42.25
N ASP A 694 5.56 2.02 -42.03
CA ASP A 694 6.69 2.30 -42.92
C ASP A 694 6.84 3.78 -43.34
N THR A 695 6.42 4.71 -42.47
CA THR A 695 6.49 6.15 -42.70
C THR A 695 7.82 6.73 -42.24
N ALA A 696 8.15 7.95 -42.67
CA ALA A 696 9.40 8.62 -42.28
C ALA A 696 9.56 8.81 -40.75
N ALA A 697 8.46 8.73 -39.98
CA ALA A 697 8.45 8.83 -38.52
C ALA A 697 8.51 7.47 -37.80
N THR A 698 8.34 6.35 -38.50
CA THR A 698 8.41 4.98 -37.94
C THR A 698 9.57 4.15 -38.47
N GLY A 699 10.12 4.53 -39.63
CA GLY A 699 11.11 3.72 -40.34
C GLY A 699 10.49 2.49 -40.99
N ARG A 700 11.28 1.76 -41.80
CA ARG A 700 10.86 0.45 -42.31
C ARG A 700 10.71 -0.53 -41.15
N ASN A 701 9.73 -1.44 -41.24
CA ASN A 701 9.36 -2.37 -40.18
C ASN A 701 8.85 -1.67 -38.89
N GLY A 702 8.31 -0.44 -39.00
CA GLY A 702 7.60 0.24 -37.93
C GLY A 702 6.13 0.52 -38.28
N CYS A 703 5.27 0.58 -37.27
CA CYS A 703 3.91 1.13 -37.33
C CYS A 703 3.67 2.02 -36.12
N ARG A 704 2.93 3.12 -36.27
CA ARG A 704 2.44 3.93 -35.14
C ARG A 704 0.93 4.07 -35.21
N SER A 705 0.28 3.89 -34.08
CA SER A 705 -1.18 3.97 -33.93
C SER A 705 -1.59 5.16 -33.07
N PHE A 706 -2.62 5.85 -33.53
CA PHE A 706 -3.25 7.01 -32.91
C PHE A 706 -4.67 6.68 -32.50
N ILE A 707 -5.17 7.39 -31.49
CA ILE A 707 -6.56 7.34 -31.02
C ILE A 707 -7.21 8.72 -31.20
N TRP A 708 -8.46 8.77 -31.66
CA TRP A 708 -9.19 10.04 -31.82
C TRP A 708 -9.74 10.48 -30.47
N ILE A 709 -9.28 11.62 -29.97
CA ILE A 709 -9.74 12.22 -28.72
C ILE A 709 -10.46 13.52 -29.03
N LYS A 710 -11.66 13.67 -28.47
CA LYS A 710 -12.43 14.92 -28.56
C LYS A 710 -11.99 15.91 -27.48
N ASN A 711 -12.09 17.19 -27.78
CA ASN A 711 -11.83 18.29 -26.83
C ASN A 711 -10.46 18.24 -26.11
N VAL A 712 -9.37 17.81 -26.76
CA VAL A 712 -8.04 17.88 -26.12
C VAL A 712 -7.59 19.34 -26.03
N VAL A 713 -7.19 19.74 -24.83
CA VAL A 713 -6.75 21.11 -24.54
C VAL A 713 -5.41 21.36 -25.20
N THR A 714 -5.38 22.26 -26.18
CA THR A 714 -4.18 22.65 -26.92
C THR A 714 -3.74 24.06 -26.50
N PRO A 715 -2.60 24.22 -25.81
CA PRO A 715 -2.03 25.54 -25.52
C PRO A 715 -1.51 26.22 -26.80
N THR A 716 -1.62 27.54 -26.85
CA THR A 716 -1.07 28.41 -27.89
C THR A 716 -0.44 29.62 -27.21
N ALA A 717 0.88 29.74 -27.27
CA ALA A 717 1.64 30.79 -26.59
C ALA A 717 1.25 32.18 -27.09
N LEU A 718 1.16 33.16 -26.18
CA LEU A 718 0.77 34.52 -26.50
C LEU A 718 2.01 35.44 -26.63
N PRO A 719 2.01 36.40 -27.58
CA PRO A 719 3.04 37.44 -27.63
C PRO A 719 3.03 38.27 -26.33
N GLY A 720 4.14 38.24 -25.58
CA GLY A 720 4.25 38.85 -24.25
C GLY A 720 4.28 37.84 -23.09
N GLY A 721 4.00 36.55 -23.34
CA GLY A 721 4.04 35.48 -22.35
C GLY A 721 2.66 34.91 -21.99
N GLY A 722 2.67 33.76 -21.34
CA GLY A 722 1.45 32.98 -21.06
C GLY A 722 0.91 32.23 -22.28
N TYR A 723 -0.24 31.57 -22.08
CA TYR A 723 -0.89 30.72 -23.07
C TYR A 723 -2.38 31.01 -23.16
N SER A 724 -2.90 30.97 -24.37
CA SER A 724 -4.33 30.77 -24.64
C SER A 724 -4.58 29.28 -24.87
N TYR A 725 -5.79 28.80 -24.54
CA TYR A 725 -6.13 27.39 -24.63
C TYR A 725 -7.39 27.19 -25.48
N LYS A 726 -7.33 26.22 -26.40
CA LYS A 726 -8.45 25.81 -27.25
C LYS A 726 -8.71 24.32 -27.12
N LEU A 727 -9.97 23.92 -27.19
CA LEU A 727 -10.36 22.51 -27.30
C LEU A 727 -10.26 22.11 -28.78
N VAL A 728 -9.64 20.97 -29.07
CA VAL A 728 -9.46 20.45 -30.44
C VAL A 728 -9.78 18.96 -30.45
N ASP A 729 -10.59 18.50 -31.40
CA ASP A 729 -10.75 17.08 -31.69
C ASP A 729 -9.57 16.63 -32.58
N THR A 730 -8.78 15.65 -32.17
CA THR A 730 -7.55 15.27 -32.89
C THR A 730 -7.08 13.83 -32.67
N TRP A 731 -6.16 13.38 -33.52
CA TRP A 731 -5.43 12.12 -33.39
C TRP A 731 -4.26 12.25 -32.39
N VAL A 732 -4.35 11.56 -31.25
CA VAL A 732 -3.30 11.50 -30.22
C VAL A 732 -2.50 10.21 -30.38
N PHE A 733 -1.17 10.28 -30.33
CA PHE A 733 -0.28 9.12 -30.43
C PHE A 733 -0.49 8.17 -29.22
N ASN A 734 -0.42 6.86 -29.44
CA ASN A 734 -0.75 5.90 -28.38
C ASN A 734 0.03 4.57 -28.44
N ASN A 735 0.33 4.03 -29.63
CA ASN A 735 1.13 2.80 -29.76
C ASN A 735 2.21 2.94 -30.83
N LEU A 736 3.36 2.31 -30.60
CA LEU A 736 4.42 2.04 -31.56
C LEU A 736 4.59 0.51 -31.67
N VAL A 737 4.57 -0.05 -32.87
CA VAL A 737 4.88 -1.47 -33.12
C VAL A 737 6.12 -1.53 -33.99
N ARG A 738 7.11 -2.32 -33.59
CA ARG A 738 8.29 -2.62 -34.39
C ARG A 738 8.30 -4.10 -34.76
N PHE A 739 8.79 -4.44 -35.95
CA PHE A 739 8.92 -5.82 -36.41
C PHE A 739 10.40 -6.16 -36.62
N ARG A 740 10.73 -7.44 -36.46
CA ARG A 740 12.02 -7.98 -36.93
C ARG A 740 12.02 -8.16 -38.45
#